data_AF-A0A8T4V2D7-F1
#
_entry.id   AF-A0A8T4V2D7-F1
#
_cell.length_a   1.000
_cell.length_b   1.000
_cell.length_c   1.000
_cell.angle_alpha   90.00
_cell.angle_beta   90.00
_cell.angle_gamma   90.00
#
_symmetry.space_group_name_H-M   'P 1'
#
loop_
_entity.id
_entity.type
_entity.pdbx_description
1 polymer ?
#
loop_
_entity_poly.entity_id
_entity_poly.type
_entity_poly.pdbx_seq_one_letter_code
_entity_poly.pdbx_strand_id
1 'polypeptide(L)'
;MGKVFLFGIDGGVPELVFERWNDLLPNIKKLMQNGTYARMNSTIPPSTIVAWNAMISGKDPSEIGVFNYTYKDEQGDYRLVSSKNNNARLIWDIIGEEHQKSIALYVPLSYPVTTFPGCIVTDFMTPGIESNCAYPEHLKEKIKALGNPEGFFDVAVGLGGHKSLDPAELVKKAMEMTDMQVSLLKDLITHKQWNFCMAVMLGTDRLQHMLWRHFDEGHRRFIVNSPHANAIRDFYIYIDQKLGEVLQLLPQDTTVIVASDHGMIKQEGKININNWLIKEGYLVLKESVDLSKSTRFKMELVDRERSLAWGGGAYNGRIQINKEKAGDKWRNIRDEIAEKIRKIPDDKGNPLNTKVYSAEDIYQNASHPECPDLTIYFDDLRWASNPDLGQEGLYSWHTAIGADSAGHSRQGLFIINGPEIKKRGLMNDVDIRQVAPTILTALNVAVPEDIVVEPINCFGEEEISSIPPRVLDEKSRIALGSDSILKEVRTDYVRVKELFQKDVSRAADEVAHSFGEQQDFFKDVFHFLVTAFGNQKRNDGITPLVFHSIYLVRLLYTCGEREVSALLTAALHDVIEDTSIDVQSLSQQHFLQRYPTVIQNLSLLTEDKTISRDPHPTLLPPRYREHISRLIGAPREVVNTEILDRFSDLMDLEYVLGLPEQERKIRLQGKLLKVRSFVDNLTAGRTDYHQSCLTIFNERVKELESNYNLSAQMEIVQPRKAIDVHYPRHPESSLITTKEGIQCKVYATHHPSGRVIIKPKYIPEDLLQGGDSFRKLKKRFLFQKSVFRFNLFNDKDSVKENLAIVERNFPQLIYSCPHHQQWFFAVPESDIATTHDPRAGLRQLMKVPDADLDPYLKATRGIINLILQSGVSVSDLGISHSTLLGNYTPGKSDIDILIFGVENGWRVLRHMEMVQHPLLKWKSREDWARYYKDRVVSKVFTEEEYVHNMVRKRDDGFFDGNVFSIFVVEMGTAGWYGWEDKHEPLATVTVQGVVRDYNYSHLRPGYYGITNSRIMDGYQEVPIERIVFWSRPFALQAKEGERVEACGLLEKVTTPKGREFHQLVIGYMNTYTNEQGEKEYLKALLD
;
A
#
# COMPACT_ATOMS: atom_id res chain seq x y z
N MET A 1 -18.74 -9.89 -15.50
CA MET A 1 -17.33 -9.43 -15.46
C MET A 1 -16.62 -10.10 -16.61
N GLY A 2 -15.90 -9.33 -17.44
CA GLY A 2 -15.20 -9.87 -18.60
C GLY A 2 -14.08 -10.83 -18.21
N LYS A 3 -13.70 -11.70 -19.15
CA LYS A 3 -12.54 -12.60 -19.03
C LYS A 3 -11.51 -12.27 -20.10
N VAL A 4 -10.23 -12.35 -19.75
CA VAL A 4 -9.13 -12.22 -20.70
C VAL A 4 -8.26 -13.46 -20.67
N PHE A 5 -8.08 -14.08 -21.84
CA PHE A 5 -7.20 -15.22 -22.05
C PHE A 5 -6.03 -14.81 -22.96
N LEU A 6 -4.80 -14.96 -22.48
CA LEU A 6 -3.58 -14.74 -23.24
C LEU A 6 -2.87 -16.07 -23.53
N PHE A 7 -2.74 -16.39 -24.81
CA PHE A 7 -1.94 -17.49 -25.32
C PHE A 7 -0.61 -16.97 -25.86
N GLY A 8 0.47 -17.22 -25.12
CA GLY A 8 1.81 -16.82 -25.47
C GLY A 8 2.48 -17.81 -26.41
N ILE A 9 3.15 -17.31 -27.44
CA ILE A 9 4.02 -18.11 -28.33
C ILE A 9 5.42 -17.51 -28.20
N ASP A 10 6.33 -18.20 -27.52
CA ASP A 10 7.69 -17.72 -27.31
C ASP A 10 8.47 -17.71 -28.64
N GLY A 11 9.07 -16.58 -29.00
CA GLY A 11 9.78 -16.45 -30.28
C GLY A 11 8.88 -16.47 -31.53
N GLY A 12 7.60 -16.13 -31.41
CA GLY A 12 6.62 -16.11 -32.49
C GLY A 12 6.92 -15.08 -33.58
N VAL A 13 7.12 -15.54 -34.82
CA VAL A 13 7.56 -14.69 -35.94
C VAL A 13 6.36 -14.14 -36.72
N PRO A 14 6.12 -12.81 -36.74
CA PRO A 14 4.95 -12.23 -37.37
C PRO A 14 4.91 -12.49 -38.89
N GLU A 15 6.05 -12.46 -39.60
CA GLU A 15 6.11 -12.76 -41.04
C GLU A 15 5.67 -14.20 -41.35
N LEU A 16 6.03 -15.15 -40.48
CA LEU A 16 5.65 -16.55 -40.68
C LEU A 16 4.17 -16.74 -40.42
N VAL A 17 3.62 -16.10 -39.39
CA VAL A 17 2.22 -16.27 -38.97
C VAL A 17 1.26 -15.45 -39.82
N PHE A 18 1.52 -14.16 -40.02
CA PHE A 18 0.60 -13.24 -40.70
C PHE A 18 0.63 -13.39 -42.22
N GLU A 19 1.76 -13.80 -42.78
CA GLU A 19 2.00 -13.81 -44.22
C GLU A 19 2.23 -15.24 -44.73
N ARG A 20 3.38 -15.86 -44.39
CA ARG A 20 3.84 -17.10 -45.06
C ARG A 20 2.95 -18.32 -44.80
N TRP A 21 2.47 -18.50 -43.58
CA TRP A 21 1.72 -19.69 -43.15
C TRP A 21 0.30 -19.37 -42.67
N ASN A 22 -0.19 -18.15 -42.87
CA ASN A 22 -1.53 -17.73 -42.45
C ASN A 22 -2.64 -18.72 -42.88
N ASP A 23 -2.56 -19.24 -44.10
CA ASP A 23 -3.54 -20.21 -44.63
C ASP A 23 -3.47 -21.61 -43.98
N LEU A 24 -2.40 -21.89 -43.25
CA LEU A 24 -2.19 -23.16 -42.53
C LEU A 24 -2.56 -23.07 -41.04
N LEU A 25 -2.89 -21.87 -40.54
CA LEU A 25 -3.15 -21.58 -39.13
C LEU A 25 -4.61 -21.12 -38.95
N PRO A 26 -5.60 -22.01 -39.14
CA PRO A 26 -7.01 -21.62 -39.22
C PRO A 26 -7.55 -20.93 -37.96
N ASN A 27 -7.06 -21.28 -36.77
CA ASN A 27 -7.57 -20.68 -35.53
C ASN A 27 -7.02 -19.26 -35.33
N ILE A 28 -5.71 -19.07 -35.50
CA ILE A 28 -5.04 -17.77 -35.49
C ILE A 28 -5.61 -16.87 -36.59
N LYS A 29 -5.74 -17.39 -37.82
CA LYS A 29 -6.33 -16.66 -38.94
C LYS A 29 -7.75 -16.19 -38.62
N LYS A 30 -8.56 -17.02 -37.96
CA LYS A 30 -9.91 -16.64 -37.52
C LYS A 30 -9.89 -15.53 -36.47
N LEU A 31 -8.96 -15.56 -35.51
CA LEU A 31 -8.80 -14.46 -34.53
C LEU A 31 -8.40 -13.15 -35.23
N MET A 32 -7.43 -13.20 -36.14
CA MET A 32 -7.00 -12.04 -36.93
C MET A 32 -8.15 -11.47 -37.79
N GLN A 33 -8.90 -12.33 -38.47
CA GLN A 33 -10.02 -11.94 -39.32
C GLN A 33 -11.17 -11.28 -38.55
N ASN A 34 -11.31 -11.55 -37.25
CA ASN A 34 -12.40 -11.03 -36.43
C ASN A 34 -11.94 -9.98 -35.42
N GLY A 35 -10.66 -9.67 -35.36
CA GLY A 35 -10.08 -8.78 -34.35
C GLY A 35 -9.10 -7.78 -34.93
N THR A 36 -8.10 -7.49 -34.12
CA THR A 36 -7.03 -6.54 -34.38
C THR A 36 -5.70 -7.26 -34.20
N TYR A 37 -4.73 -7.01 -35.08
CA TYR A 37 -3.39 -7.61 -34.96
C TYR A 37 -2.30 -6.64 -35.40
N ALA A 38 -1.10 -6.80 -34.86
CA ALA A 38 0.05 -5.95 -35.11
C ALA A 38 1.36 -6.73 -34.96
N ARG A 39 2.43 -6.20 -35.57
CA ARG A 39 3.80 -6.55 -35.16
C ARG A 39 4.07 -5.87 -33.82
N MET A 40 4.74 -6.57 -32.91
CA MET A 40 5.00 -6.07 -31.56
C MET A 40 6.49 -5.83 -31.36
N ASN A 41 6.87 -4.60 -31.06
CA ASN A 41 8.23 -4.23 -30.69
C ASN A 41 8.52 -4.72 -29.26
N SER A 42 9.45 -5.67 -29.16
CA SER A 42 9.99 -6.18 -27.91
C SER A 42 10.82 -5.11 -27.17
N THR A 43 11.15 -5.41 -25.91
CA THR A 43 12.15 -4.69 -25.13
C THR A 43 13.52 -4.66 -25.81
N ILE A 44 14.35 -3.70 -25.40
CA ILE A 44 15.78 -3.68 -25.70
C ILE A 44 16.51 -4.07 -24.41
N PRO A 45 17.16 -5.26 -24.33
CA PRO A 45 17.25 -6.32 -25.34
C PRO A 45 15.99 -7.20 -25.44
N PRO A 46 15.74 -7.87 -26.60
CA PRO A 46 14.61 -8.76 -26.80
C PRO A 46 14.94 -10.14 -26.24
N SER A 47 14.90 -10.27 -24.92
CA SER A 47 15.23 -11.51 -24.20
C SER A 47 13.97 -12.05 -23.54
N THR A 48 13.71 -13.35 -23.63
CA THR A 48 12.48 -13.99 -23.15
C THR A 48 12.03 -13.53 -21.76
N ILE A 49 12.90 -13.70 -20.76
CA ILE A 49 12.61 -13.33 -19.37
C ILE A 49 12.43 -11.82 -19.16
N VAL A 50 12.96 -10.98 -20.04
CA VAL A 50 12.85 -9.51 -19.95
C VAL A 50 11.55 -9.07 -20.63
N ALA A 51 11.33 -9.54 -21.84
CA ALA A 51 10.21 -9.15 -22.68
C ALA A 51 8.86 -9.62 -22.13
N TRP A 52 8.75 -10.88 -21.66
CA TRP A 52 7.53 -11.34 -20.99
C TRP A 52 7.21 -10.52 -19.74
N ASN A 53 8.21 -10.19 -18.92
CA ASN A 53 7.99 -9.40 -17.70
C ASN A 53 7.64 -7.95 -18.01
N ALA A 54 8.18 -7.36 -19.09
CA ALA A 54 7.74 -6.06 -19.59
C ALA A 54 6.29 -6.10 -20.09
N MET A 55 5.90 -7.17 -20.78
CA MET A 55 4.53 -7.37 -21.27
C MET A 55 3.50 -7.36 -20.16
N ILE A 56 3.79 -8.04 -19.04
CA ILE A 56 2.85 -8.23 -17.93
C ILE A 56 3.02 -7.21 -16.79
N SER A 57 3.95 -6.27 -16.91
CA SER A 57 4.12 -5.17 -15.94
C SER A 57 3.89 -3.79 -16.56
N GLY A 58 3.99 -3.67 -17.89
CA GLY A 58 4.01 -2.38 -18.56
C GLY A 58 5.30 -1.58 -18.36
N LYS A 59 6.35 -2.21 -17.81
CA LYS A 59 7.61 -1.58 -17.41
C LYS A 59 8.75 -1.85 -18.38
N ASP A 60 9.73 -0.96 -18.41
CA ASP A 60 10.98 -1.23 -19.13
C ASP A 60 11.98 -2.06 -18.29
N PRO A 61 13.01 -2.67 -18.91
CA PRO A 61 13.95 -3.54 -18.22
C PRO A 61 14.63 -2.95 -16.98
N SER A 62 14.86 -1.63 -16.96
CA SER A 62 15.49 -0.92 -15.84
C SER A 62 14.59 -0.72 -14.64
N GLU A 63 13.27 -0.65 -14.86
CA GLU A 63 12.26 -0.63 -13.81
C GLU A 63 12.01 -2.04 -13.25
N ILE A 64 12.05 -3.06 -14.13
CA ILE A 64 11.97 -4.48 -13.75
C ILE A 64 13.21 -4.89 -12.95
N GLY A 65 14.38 -4.31 -13.27
CA GLY A 65 15.68 -4.68 -12.68
C GLY A 65 16.34 -5.89 -13.32
N VAL A 66 15.82 -6.38 -14.46
CA VAL A 66 16.28 -7.61 -15.12
C VAL A 66 16.67 -7.31 -16.56
N PHE A 67 17.94 -7.59 -16.88
CA PHE A 67 18.50 -7.35 -18.21
C PHE A 67 18.98 -8.63 -18.90
N ASN A 68 19.23 -9.71 -18.15
CA ASN A 68 19.78 -10.97 -18.66
C ASN A 68 19.41 -12.15 -17.75
N TYR A 69 19.73 -13.37 -18.18
CA TYR A 69 19.57 -14.60 -17.40
C TYR A 69 20.47 -14.67 -16.17
N THR A 70 21.45 -13.78 -16.05
CA THR A 70 22.35 -13.67 -14.91
C THR A 70 22.45 -12.25 -14.41
N TYR A 71 22.62 -12.08 -13.10
CA TYR A 71 22.91 -10.81 -12.43
C TYR A 71 24.11 -10.97 -11.49
N LYS A 72 24.70 -9.87 -11.04
CA LYS A 72 25.74 -9.91 -9.99
C LYS A 72 25.12 -9.81 -8.60
N ASP A 73 25.49 -10.73 -7.71
CA ASP A 73 25.14 -10.63 -6.29
C ASP A 73 25.99 -9.57 -5.55
N GLU A 74 25.71 -9.36 -4.26
CA GLU A 74 26.41 -8.38 -3.42
C GLU A 74 27.92 -8.64 -3.31
N GLN A 75 28.36 -9.88 -3.56
CA GLN A 75 29.77 -10.27 -3.58
C GLN A 75 30.40 -10.07 -4.96
N GLY A 76 29.61 -9.71 -5.97
CA GLY A 76 30.02 -9.51 -7.35
C GLY A 76 30.03 -10.79 -8.19
N ASP A 77 29.52 -11.91 -7.66
CA ASP A 77 29.44 -13.19 -8.34
C ASP A 77 28.20 -13.25 -9.23
N TYR A 78 28.33 -13.89 -10.40
CA TYR A 78 27.20 -14.06 -11.31
C TYR A 78 26.26 -15.19 -10.82
N ARG A 79 24.99 -14.85 -10.63
CA ARG A 79 23.91 -15.75 -10.25
C ARG A 79 22.81 -15.76 -11.31
N LEU A 80 22.03 -16.84 -11.37
CA LEU A 80 20.83 -16.88 -12.21
C LEU A 80 19.75 -15.99 -11.62
N VAL A 81 19.05 -15.25 -12.48
CA VAL A 81 17.89 -14.47 -12.07
C VAL A 81 16.70 -15.38 -11.72
N SER A 82 15.85 -14.89 -10.83
CA SER A 82 14.60 -15.51 -10.40
C SER A 82 13.51 -14.43 -10.26
N SER A 83 12.28 -14.82 -9.96
CA SER A 83 11.18 -13.90 -9.67
C SER A 83 11.52 -12.90 -8.56
N LYS A 84 12.43 -13.26 -7.64
CA LYS A 84 12.92 -12.37 -6.57
C LYS A 84 13.74 -11.19 -7.06
N ASN A 85 14.25 -11.26 -8.29
CA ASN A 85 15.01 -10.19 -8.91
C ASN A 85 14.11 -9.21 -9.68
N ASN A 86 12.80 -9.50 -9.79
CA ASN A 86 11.85 -8.63 -10.43
C ASN A 86 11.32 -7.59 -9.43
N ASN A 87 11.61 -6.31 -9.69
CA ASN A 87 11.18 -5.18 -8.88
C ASN A 87 9.82 -4.62 -9.31
N ALA A 88 9.28 -5.07 -10.44
CA ALA A 88 8.01 -4.60 -10.97
C ALA A 88 6.83 -5.38 -10.39
N ARG A 89 5.74 -4.66 -10.13
CA ARG A 89 4.44 -5.25 -9.83
C ARG A 89 3.86 -5.86 -11.10
N LEU A 90 3.38 -7.09 -11.02
CA LEU A 90 2.90 -7.84 -12.19
C LEU A 90 1.38 -7.76 -12.30
N ILE A 91 0.86 -7.99 -13.51
CA ILE A 91 -0.56 -7.79 -13.81
C ILE A 91 -1.50 -8.59 -12.90
N TRP A 92 -1.10 -9.80 -12.49
CA TRP A 92 -1.89 -10.63 -11.58
C TRP A 92 -1.89 -10.11 -10.14
N ASP A 93 -0.90 -9.32 -9.72
CA ASP A 93 -0.92 -8.63 -8.43
C ASP A 93 -1.97 -7.51 -8.48
N ILE A 94 -1.98 -6.74 -9.59
CA ILE A 94 -2.95 -5.67 -9.85
C ILE A 94 -4.38 -6.22 -9.89
N ILE A 95 -4.61 -7.29 -10.64
CA ILE A 95 -5.91 -7.98 -10.74
C ILE A 95 -6.33 -8.55 -9.38
N GLY A 96 -5.37 -9.08 -8.60
CA GLY A 96 -5.63 -9.67 -7.29
C GLY A 96 -6.14 -8.70 -6.23
N GLU A 97 -5.70 -7.43 -6.29
CA GLU A 97 -6.15 -6.37 -5.38
C GLU A 97 -7.63 -6.02 -5.56
N GLU A 98 -8.17 -6.17 -6.78
CA GLU A 98 -9.60 -6.05 -7.09
C GLU A 98 -10.40 -7.32 -6.75
N HIS A 99 -9.82 -8.22 -5.94
CA HIS A 99 -10.37 -9.52 -5.57
C HIS A 99 -10.65 -10.47 -6.75
N GLN A 100 -10.11 -10.18 -7.93
CA GLN A 100 -10.21 -11.05 -9.10
C GLN A 100 -9.16 -12.18 -9.06
N LYS A 101 -9.38 -13.23 -9.84
CA LYS A 101 -8.51 -14.43 -9.85
C LYS A 101 -7.74 -14.58 -11.15
N SER A 102 -6.48 -14.98 -11.04
CA SER A 102 -5.60 -15.24 -12.19
C SER A 102 -5.23 -16.72 -12.31
N ILE A 103 -5.02 -17.19 -13.55
CA ILE A 103 -4.31 -18.43 -13.85
C ILE A 103 -3.05 -18.07 -14.64
N ALA A 104 -1.86 -18.25 -14.08
CA ALA A 104 -0.58 -17.95 -14.75
C ALA A 104 0.23 -19.23 -14.93
N LEU A 105 0.39 -19.71 -16.15
CA LEU A 105 1.06 -20.97 -16.44
C LEU A 105 2.32 -20.71 -17.27
N TYR A 106 3.45 -21.24 -16.77
CA TYR A 106 4.75 -21.29 -17.43
C TYR A 106 5.22 -19.94 -18.00
N VAL A 107 4.85 -18.85 -17.32
CA VAL A 107 5.26 -17.48 -17.65
C VAL A 107 6.73 -17.28 -17.25
N PRO A 108 7.63 -16.92 -18.18
CA PRO A 108 9.06 -16.81 -17.88
C PRO A 108 9.40 -15.88 -16.71
N LEU A 109 10.35 -16.31 -15.85
CA LEU A 109 10.77 -15.63 -14.61
C LEU A 109 9.69 -15.61 -13.49
N SER A 110 8.82 -16.60 -13.45
CA SER A 110 7.82 -16.74 -12.37
C SER A 110 8.31 -17.58 -11.19
N TYR A 111 9.43 -18.28 -11.31
CA TYR A 111 10.02 -19.07 -10.22
C TYR A 111 10.92 -18.24 -9.28
N PRO A 112 10.83 -18.43 -7.94
CA PRO A 112 9.88 -19.27 -7.21
C PRO A 112 8.52 -18.60 -7.00
N VAL A 113 7.50 -19.43 -6.77
CA VAL A 113 6.14 -19.00 -6.44
C VAL A 113 6.05 -18.44 -5.03
N THR A 114 5.29 -17.37 -4.83
CA THR A 114 4.85 -16.87 -3.51
C THR A 114 3.34 -17.07 -3.35
N THR A 115 2.68 -16.39 -2.41
CA THR A 115 1.20 -16.41 -2.35
C THR A 115 0.60 -15.79 -3.63
N PHE A 116 -0.30 -16.49 -4.30
CA PHE A 116 -0.86 -16.07 -5.59
C PHE A 116 -2.40 -16.08 -5.58
N PRO A 117 -3.08 -15.03 -6.05
CA PRO A 117 -4.55 -14.95 -6.07
C PRO A 117 -5.15 -15.78 -7.22
N GLY A 118 -5.06 -17.12 -7.13
CA GLY A 118 -5.61 -18.05 -8.11
C GLY A 118 -4.74 -19.30 -8.26
N CYS A 119 -4.31 -19.60 -9.49
CA CYS A 119 -3.40 -20.73 -9.77
C CYS A 119 -2.17 -20.26 -10.54
N ILE A 120 -0.99 -20.73 -10.16
CA ILE A 120 0.26 -20.48 -10.87
C ILE A 120 1.09 -21.75 -10.96
N VAL A 121 1.71 -21.97 -12.12
CA VAL A 121 2.77 -22.96 -12.32
C VAL A 121 3.90 -22.26 -13.07
N THR A 122 5.13 -22.43 -12.60
CA THR A 122 6.28 -21.65 -13.09
C THR A 122 6.84 -22.16 -14.41
N ASP A 123 7.92 -21.54 -14.87
CA ASP A 123 8.48 -21.68 -16.22
C ASP A 123 9.77 -22.53 -16.27
N PHE A 124 10.49 -22.45 -17.40
CA PHE A 124 11.76 -23.16 -17.64
C PHE A 124 12.91 -22.76 -16.70
N MET A 125 12.79 -21.66 -15.95
CA MET A 125 13.73 -21.29 -14.88
C MET A 125 13.57 -22.15 -13.62
N THR A 126 12.57 -23.03 -13.59
CA THR A 126 12.28 -23.94 -12.48
C THR A 126 13.39 -25.00 -12.35
N PRO A 127 14.05 -25.13 -11.18
CA PRO A 127 15.11 -26.14 -10.99
C PRO A 127 14.62 -27.59 -11.04
N GLY A 128 13.33 -27.82 -10.72
CA GLY A 128 12.69 -29.14 -10.74
C GLY A 128 11.34 -29.13 -10.02
N ILE A 129 10.55 -30.20 -10.22
CA ILE A 129 9.17 -30.28 -9.73
C ILE A 129 9.02 -30.22 -8.20
N GLU A 130 10.04 -30.65 -7.45
CA GLU A 130 10.02 -30.60 -5.98
C GLU A 130 10.26 -29.18 -5.43
N SER A 131 10.69 -28.24 -6.27
CA SER A 131 10.89 -26.84 -5.89
C SER A 131 9.55 -26.10 -5.71
N ASN A 132 9.61 -24.85 -5.25
CA ASN A 132 8.43 -24.01 -5.07
C ASN A 132 7.91 -23.45 -6.43
N CYS A 133 7.38 -24.34 -7.25
CA CYS A 133 7.06 -24.13 -8.66
C CYS A 133 5.55 -24.04 -8.95
N ALA A 134 4.68 -24.19 -7.96
CA ALA A 134 3.24 -24.14 -8.17
C ALA A 134 2.47 -23.67 -6.95
N TYR A 135 1.37 -22.93 -7.18
CA TYR A 135 0.38 -22.59 -6.18
C TYR A 135 -1.04 -22.77 -6.74
N PRO A 136 -1.98 -23.36 -5.98
CA PRO A 136 -1.73 -24.02 -4.70
C PRO A 136 -0.86 -25.28 -4.88
N GLU A 137 -0.18 -25.71 -3.82
CA GLU A 137 0.88 -26.72 -3.92
C GLU A 137 0.44 -28.08 -4.50
N HIS A 138 -0.84 -28.45 -4.36
CA HIS A 138 -1.39 -29.69 -4.93
C HIS A 138 -1.32 -29.77 -6.47
N LEU A 139 -1.08 -28.65 -7.17
CA LEU A 139 -0.86 -28.68 -8.62
C LEU A 139 0.41 -29.43 -9.01
N LYS A 140 1.41 -29.54 -8.11
CA LYS A 140 2.60 -30.37 -8.33
C LYS A 140 2.24 -31.84 -8.57
N GLU A 141 1.27 -32.35 -7.82
CA GLU A 141 0.80 -33.74 -7.95
C GLU A 141 0.06 -33.97 -9.27
N LYS A 142 -0.67 -32.96 -9.78
CA LYS A 142 -1.25 -33.02 -11.12
C LYS A 142 -0.17 -33.13 -12.20
N ILE A 143 0.92 -32.39 -12.07
CA ILE A 143 2.06 -32.44 -13.02
C ILE A 143 2.77 -33.79 -12.94
N LYS A 144 3.05 -34.29 -11.73
CA LYS A 144 3.63 -35.63 -11.52
C LYS A 144 2.78 -36.73 -12.15
N ALA A 145 1.45 -36.63 -12.06
CA ALA A 145 0.51 -37.57 -12.65
C ALA A 145 0.53 -37.60 -14.20
N LEU A 146 1.13 -36.60 -14.87
CA LEU A 146 1.32 -36.61 -16.33
C LEU A 146 2.45 -37.54 -16.78
N GLY A 147 3.25 -38.08 -15.86
CA GLY A 147 4.24 -39.13 -16.12
C GLY A 147 5.64 -38.67 -16.53
N ASN A 148 5.83 -37.39 -16.88
CA ASN A 148 7.14 -36.80 -17.19
C ASN A 148 7.30 -35.40 -16.57
N PRO A 149 7.44 -35.29 -15.23
CA PRO A 149 7.53 -34.00 -14.55
C PRO A 149 8.80 -33.20 -14.88
N GLU A 150 9.89 -33.86 -15.29
CA GLU A 150 11.13 -33.17 -15.69
C GLU A 150 10.98 -32.49 -17.05
N GLY A 151 10.33 -33.16 -18.02
CA GLY A 151 10.04 -32.60 -19.34
C GLY A 151 8.87 -31.62 -19.39
N PHE A 152 8.30 -31.25 -18.23
CA PHE A 152 7.17 -30.32 -18.14
C PHE A 152 7.61 -28.86 -18.28
N PHE A 153 8.77 -28.50 -17.73
CA PHE A 153 9.23 -27.10 -17.65
C PHE A 153 10.09 -26.66 -18.84
N ASP A 154 10.88 -27.57 -19.43
CA ASP A 154 11.66 -27.34 -20.65
C ASP A 154 11.90 -28.68 -21.37
N VAL A 155 12.36 -28.64 -22.61
CA VAL A 155 12.69 -29.83 -23.42
C VAL A 155 13.98 -30.53 -22.97
N ALA A 156 14.81 -29.85 -22.18
CA ALA A 156 16.04 -30.40 -21.61
C ALA A 156 16.42 -29.65 -20.33
N VAL A 157 17.10 -30.34 -19.41
CA VAL A 157 17.56 -29.75 -18.15
C VAL A 157 18.66 -28.71 -18.40
N GLY A 158 18.49 -27.53 -17.79
CA GLY A 158 19.48 -26.46 -17.78
C GLY A 158 19.42 -25.52 -19.00
N LEU A 159 19.84 -24.27 -18.78
CA LEU A 159 19.87 -23.24 -19.82
C LEU A 159 20.73 -23.69 -21.01
N GLY A 160 20.11 -23.82 -22.18
CA GLY A 160 20.77 -24.26 -23.40
C GLY A 160 20.87 -25.77 -23.59
N GLY A 161 20.28 -26.59 -22.71
CA GLY A 161 20.30 -28.06 -22.84
C GLY A 161 19.70 -28.57 -24.16
N HIS A 162 18.73 -27.84 -24.73
CA HIS A 162 18.11 -28.14 -26.02
C HIS A 162 19.11 -28.15 -27.19
N LYS A 163 20.25 -27.45 -27.06
CA LYS A 163 21.27 -27.38 -28.11
C LYS A 163 22.01 -28.71 -28.33
N SER A 164 21.93 -29.61 -27.36
CA SER A 164 22.56 -30.93 -27.39
C SER A 164 21.64 -32.03 -27.93
N LEU A 165 20.35 -31.75 -28.13
CA LEU A 165 19.38 -32.72 -28.65
C LEU A 165 19.51 -32.85 -30.16
N ASP A 166 19.28 -34.06 -30.68
CA ASP A 166 19.12 -34.22 -32.12
C ASP A 166 17.80 -33.59 -32.59
N PRO A 167 17.70 -33.14 -33.85
CA PRO A 167 16.50 -32.49 -34.36
C PRO A 167 15.18 -33.27 -34.20
N ALA A 168 15.19 -34.59 -34.32
CA ALA A 168 13.98 -35.40 -34.22
C ALA A 168 13.55 -35.53 -32.75
N GLU A 169 14.50 -35.76 -31.85
CA GLU A 169 14.26 -35.79 -30.41
C GLU A 169 13.76 -34.42 -29.90
N LEU A 170 14.35 -33.32 -30.38
CA LEU A 170 13.93 -31.97 -30.01
C LEU A 170 12.45 -31.71 -30.39
N VAL A 171 12.06 -32.06 -31.63
CA VAL A 171 10.65 -31.93 -32.08
C VAL A 171 9.73 -32.77 -31.21
N LYS A 172 10.08 -34.04 -30.97
CA LYS A 172 9.28 -34.94 -30.15
C LYS A 172 9.08 -34.39 -28.73
N LYS A 173 10.15 -33.96 -28.06
CA LYS A 173 10.10 -33.43 -26.70
C LYS A 173 9.34 -32.11 -26.62
N ALA A 174 9.46 -31.24 -27.63
CA ALA A 174 8.67 -30.02 -27.71
C ALA A 174 7.17 -30.32 -27.80
N MET A 175 6.77 -31.33 -28.60
CA MET A 175 5.37 -31.74 -28.71
C MET A 175 4.84 -32.35 -27.41
N GLU A 176 5.61 -33.25 -26.76
CA GLU A 176 5.26 -33.87 -25.47
C GLU A 176 5.10 -32.83 -24.35
N MET A 177 6.02 -31.87 -24.27
CA MET A 177 5.95 -30.75 -23.31
C MET A 177 4.68 -29.93 -23.54
N THR A 178 4.40 -29.53 -24.80
CA THR A 178 3.20 -28.78 -25.16
C THR A 178 1.92 -29.55 -24.81
N ASP A 179 1.87 -30.86 -25.05
CA ASP A 179 0.70 -31.69 -24.69
C ASP A 179 0.44 -31.69 -23.18
N MET A 180 1.48 -31.87 -22.36
CA MET A 180 1.36 -31.83 -20.90
C MET A 180 0.90 -30.45 -20.41
N GLN A 181 1.49 -29.38 -20.94
CA GLN A 181 1.18 -28.00 -20.56
C GLN A 181 -0.25 -27.59 -20.98
N VAL A 182 -0.70 -27.99 -22.17
CA VAL A 182 -2.05 -27.73 -22.66
C VAL A 182 -3.08 -28.58 -21.92
N SER A 183 -2.76 -29.83 -21.56
CA SER A 183 -3.61 -30.68 -20.72
C SER A 183 -3.91 -30.02 -19.37
N LEU A 184 -2.87 -29.53 -18.68
CA LEU A 184 -3.04 -28.81 -17.42
C LEU A 184 -3.82 -27.50 -17.60
N LEU A 185 -3.53 -26.74 -18.66
CA LEU A 185 -4.26 -25.51 -18.97
C LEU A 185 -5.76 -25.78 -19.13
N LYS A 186 -6.13 -26.79 -19.93
CA LYS A 186 -7.52 -27.19 -20.17
C LYS A 186 -8.23 -27.61 -18.89
N ASP A 187 -7.57 -28.38 -18.02
CA ASP A 187 -8.10 -28.74 -16.70
C ASP A 187 -8.39 -27.49 -15.85
N LEU A 188 -7.43 -26.56 -15.76
CA LEU A 188 -7.56 -25.39 -14.90
C LEU A 188 -8.61 -24.39 -15.40
N ILE A 189 -8.65 -24.07 -16.69
CA ILE A 189 -9.64 -23.12 -17.22
C ILE A 189 -11.07 -23.66 -17.12
N THR A 190 -11.24 -24.99 -17.14
CA THR A 190 -12.55 -25.66 -17.03
C THR A 190 -13.01 -25.75 -15.58
N HIS A 191 -12.10 -25.97 -14.63
CA HIS A 191 -12.45 -26.34 -13.25
C HIS A 191 -12.12 -25.30 -12.19
N LYS A 192 -11.43 -24.21 -12.53
CA LYS A 192 -11.08 -23.13 -11.60
C LYS A 192 -11.78 -21.82 -11.98
N GLN A 193 -12.00 -20.97 -10.99
CA GLN A 193 -12.47 -19.59 -11.22
C GLN A 193 -11.29 -18.71 -11.63
N TRP A 194 -11.50 -17.91 -12.67
CA TRP A 194 -10.50 -16.99 -13.20
C TRP A 194 -11.17 -15.84 -13.98
N ASN A 195 -10.54 -14.68 -13.91
CA ASN A 195 -10.83 -13.48 -14.70
C ASN A 195 -9.74 -13.29 -15.76
N PHE A 196 -8.48 -13.50 -15.39
CA PHE A 196 -7.34 -13.49 -16.28
C PHE A 196 -6.68 -14.87 -16.33
N CYS A 197 -6.37 -15.36 -17.53
CA CYS A 197 -5.59 -16.57 -17.72
C CYS A 197 -4.50 -16.32 -18.75
N MET A 198 -3.27 -16.69 -18.42
CA MET A 198 -2.12 -16.58 -19.29
C MET A 198 -1.32 -17.89 -19.30
N ALA A 199 -0.91 -18.32 -20.49
CA ALA A 199 -0.14 -19.52 -20.73
C ALA A 199 0.88 -19.28 -21.85
N VAL A 200 2.18 -19.47 -21.60
CA VAL A 200 3.27 -19.28 -22.57
C VAL A 200 3.83 -20.59 -23.15
N MET A 201 3.67 -20.83 -24.45
CA MET A 201 4.24 -21.99 -25.14
C MET A 201 5.70 -21.74 -25.54
N LEU A 202 6.64 -22.45 -24.91
CA LEU A 202 8.08 -22.31 -25.13
C LEU A 202 8.61 -23.03 -26.39
N GLY A 203 7.91 -24.06 -26.88
CA GLY A 203 8.45 -24.98 -27.89
C GLY A 203 8.90 -24.32 -29.21
N THR A 204 8.24 -23.24 -29.63
CA THR A 204 8.57 -22.48 -30.84
C THR A 204 9.96 -21.86 -30.78
N ASP A 205 10.33 -21.25 -29.65
CA ASP A 205 11.66 -20.68 -29.42
C ASP A 205 12.75 -21.75 -29.57
N ARG A 206 12.60 -22.86 -28.83
CA ARG A 206 13.57 -23.97 -28.81
C ARG A 206 13.81 -24.57 -30.19
N LEU A 207 12.74 -24.79 -30.95
CA LEU A 207 12.83 -25.33 -32.30
C LEU A 207 13.46 -24.35 -33.28
N GLN A 208 13.08 -23.07 -33.22
CA GLN A 208 13.60 -22.07 -34.14
C GLN A 208 15.10 -21.83 -33.92
N HIS A 209 15.58 -21.82 -32.67
CA HIS A 209 17.02 -21.73 -32.38
C HIS A 209 17.82 -22.82 -33.11
N MET A 210 17.33 -24.06 -33.16
CA MET A 210 18.11 -25.19 -33.70
C MET A 210 17.82 -25.52 -35.17
N LEU A 211 16.58 -25.29 -35.63
CA LEU A 211 16.08 -25.81 -36.89
C LEU A 211 15.94 -24.76 -38.00
N TRP A 212 16.24 -23.48 -37.75
CA TRP A 212 16.08 -22.42 -38.76
C TRP A 212 16.84 -22.70 -40.06
N ARG A 213 18.08 -23.21 -39.93
CA ARG A 213 18.93 -23.60 -41.05
C ARG A 213 18.38 -24.76 -41.89
N HIS A 214 17.38 -25.48 -41.40
CA HIS A 214 16.76 -26.58 -42.12
C HIS A 214 15.67 -26.08 -43.09
N PHE A 215 15.09 -24.89 -42.85
CA PHE A 215 14.00 -24.36 -43.68
C PHE A 215 14.38 -23.12 -44.49
N ASP A 216 15.33 -22.30 -44.03
CA ASP A 216 15.66 -21.02 -44.66
C ASP A 216 16.79 -21.20 -45.68
N GLU A 217 16.45 -21.24 -46.96
CA GLU A 217 17.41 -21.30 -48.08
C GLU A 217 18.41 -20.13 -48.08
N GLY A 218 18.02 -19.00 -47.49
CA GLY A 218 18.87 -17.82 -47.33
C GLY A 218 19.82 -17.89 -46.14
N HIS A 219 19.79 -18.96 -45.34
CA HIS A 219 20.68 -19.16 -44.20
C HIS A 219 22.03 -19.71 -44.68
N ARG A 220 23.15 -19.13 -44.23
CA ARG A 220 24.49 -19.52 -44.73
C ARG A 220 24.89 -20.99 -44.46
N ARG A 221 24.30 -21.61 -43.43
CA ARG A 221 24.45 -23.06 -43.13
C ARG A 221 23.21 -23.87 -43.56
N PHE A 222 22.50 -23.41 -44.58
CA PHE A 222 21.29 -24.08 -45.07
C PHE A 222 21.58 -25.55 -45.40
N ILE A 223 20.67 -26.44 -44.99
CA ILE A 223 20.78 -27.88 -45.24
C ILE A 223 19.84 -28.26 -46.38
N VAL A 224 20.41 -28.48 -47.56
CA VAL A 224 19.68 -28.95 -48.74
C VAL A 224 19.02 -30.30 -48.44
N ASN A 225 17.75 -30.46 -48.82
CA ASN A 225 16.94 -31.67 -48.63
C ASN A 225 16.88 -32.17 -47.18
N SER A 226 16.81 -31.25 -46.21
CA SER A 226 16.71 -31.64 -44.81
C SER A 226 15.40 -32.39 -44.50
N PRO A 227 15.44 -33.53 -43.76
CA PRO A 227 14.22 -34.19 -43.31
C PRO A 227 13.40 -33.35 -42.33
N HIS A 228 13.99 -32.28 -41.77
CA HIS A 228 13.35 -31.37 -40.82
C HIS A 228 12.98 -30.02 -41.44
N ALA A 229 13.00 -29.88 -42.77
CA ALA A 229 12.71 -28.62 -43.45
C ALA A 229 11.33 -28.03 -43.12
N ASN A 230 10.37 -28.89 -42.81
CA ASN A 230 9.02 -28.49 -42.43
C ASN A 230 8.78 -28.44 -40.91
N ALA A 231 9.75 -28.84 -40.08
CA ALA A 231 9.52 -29.05 -38.65
C ALA A 231 9.01 -27.80 -37.92
N ILE A 232 9.54 -26.62 -38.25
CA ILE A 232 9.08 -25.35 -37.66
C ILE A 232 7.64 -25.05 -38.11
N ARG A 233 7.36 -25.13 -39.42
CA ARG A 233 6.00 -24.93 -39.97
C ARG A 233 4.99 -25.87 -39.31
N ASP A 234 5.31 -27.15 -39.28
CA ASP A 234 4.43 -28.19 -38.76
C ASP A 234 4.19 -28.03 -37.25
N PHE A 235 5.18 -27.49 -36.51
CA PHE A 235 4.99 -27.13 -35.11
C PHE A 235 4.11 -25.89 -34.93
N TYR A 236 4.18 -24.86 -35.79
CA TYR A 236 3.21 -23.75 -35.74
C TYR A 236 1.77 -24.25 -36.02
N ILE A 237 1.59 -25.16 -36.98
CA ILE A 237 0.30 -25.81 -37.24
C ILE A 237 -0.18 -26.55 -35.99
N TYR A 238 0.72 -27.28 -35.34
CA TYR A 238 0.40 -28.00 -34.10
C TYR A 238 0.00 -27.06 -32.96
N ILE A 239 0.71 -25.94 -32.78
CA ILE A 239 0.36 -24.91 -31.79
C ILE A 239 -1.00 -24.27 -32.10
N ASP A 240 -1.31 -23.99 -33.37
CA ASP A 240 -2.62 -23.49 -33.79
C ASP A 240 -3.74 -24.50 -33.48
N GLN A 241 -3.50 -25.79 -33.69
CA GLN A 241 -4.45 -26.85 -33.31
C GLN A 241 -4.70 -26.86 -31.79
N LYS A 242 -3.64 -26.78 -30.98
CA LYS A 242 -3.75 -26.74 -29.52
C LYS A 242 -4.46 -25.50 -29.01
N LEU A 243 -4.20 -24.34 -29.62
CA LEU A 243 -4.97 -23.12 -29.39
C LEU A 243 -6.46 -23.37 -29.70
N GLY A 244 -6.77 -23.97 -30.85
CA GLY A 244 -8.14 -24.35 -31.22
C GLY A 244 -8.85 -25.23 -30.18
N GLU A 245 -8.15 -26.20 -29.60
CA GLU A 245 -8.68 -27.03 -28.50
C GLU A 245 -9.02 -26.20 -27.25
N VAL A 246 -8.18 -25.22 -26.91
CA VAL A 246 -8.38 -24.34 -25.75
C VAL A 246 -9.53 -23.36 -26.00
N LEU A 247 -9.59 -22.75 -27.18
CA LEU A 247 -10.64 -21.79 -27.57
C LEU A 247 -12.05 -22.40 -27.44
N GLN A 248 -12.21 -23.71 -27.69
CA GLN A 248 -13.49 -24.41 -27.53
C GLN A 248 -13.99 -24.49 -26.08
N LEU A 249 -13.10 -24.33 -25.10
CA LEU A 249 -13.42 -24.39 -23.67
C LEU A 249 -13.63 -23.00 -23.05
N LEU A 250 -13.25 -21.93 -23.75
CA LEU A 250 -13.40 -20.57 -23.24
C LEU A 250 -14.88 -20.12 -23.31
N PRO A 251 -15.36 -19.38 -22.29
CA PRO A 251 -16.64 -18.69 -22.38
C PRO A 251 -16.71 -17.76 -23.60
N GLN A 252 -17.88 -17.64 -24.23
CA GLN A 252 -18.07 -16.87 -25.46
C GLN A 252 -17.74 -15.37 -25.33
N ASP A 253 -17.82 -14.83 -24.11
CA ASP A 253 -17.52 -13.44 -23.75
C ASP A 253 -16.04 -13.21 -23.38
N THR A 254 -15.17 -14.18 -23.65
CA THR A 254 -13.73 -14.06 -23.35
C THR A 254 -13.02 -13.26 -24.44
N THR A 255 -12.29 -12.22 -24.03
CA THR A 255 -11.29 -11.56 -24.88
C THR A 255 -10.04 -12.44 -24.97
N VAL A 256 -9.64 -12.79 -26.18
CA VAL A 256 -8.51 -13.65 -26.49
C VAL A 256 -7.37 -12.81 -27.04
N ILE A 257 -6.18 -13.00 -26.49
CA ILE A 257 -4.93 -12.43 -26.96
C ILE A 257 -3.99 -13.57 -27.37
N VAL A 258 -3.37 -13.46 -28.54
CA VAL A 258 -2.21 -14.27 -28.93
C VAL A 258 -1.03 -13.33 -29.07
N ALA A 259 0.01 -13.55 -28.28
CA ALA A 259 1.15 -12.62 -28.20
C ALA A 259 2.48 -13.37 -28.19
N SER A 260 3.54 -12.67 -28.61
CA SER A 260 4.90 -13.15 -28.50
C SER A 260 5.83 -12.08 -27.95
N ASP A 261 6.67 -12.46 -27.01
CA ASP A 261 7.68 -11.61 -26.39
C ASP A 261 8.68 -11.03 -27.39
N HIS A 262 9.11 -11.82 -28.38
CA HIS A 262 10.01 -11.40 -29.44
C HIS A 262 9.85 -12.30 -30.67
N GLY A 263 10.42 -11.92 -31.81
CA GLY A 263 10.49 -12.80 -32.97
C GLY A 263 11.79 -13.60 -33.01
N MET A 264 12.04 -14.22 -34.16
CA MET A 264 13.26 -14.97 -34.46
C MET A 264 13.80 -14.56 -35.82
N ILE A 265 15.13 -14.51 -35.94
CA ILE A 265 15.82 -14.14 -37.16
C ILE A 265 17.02 -15.06 -37.39
N LYS A 266 17.32 -15.34 -38.66
CA LYS A 266 18.49 -16.15 -39.04
C LYS A 266 19.78 -15.58 -38.45
N GLN A 267 20.61 -16.47 -37.91
CA GLN A 267 21.90 -16.08 -37.33
C GLN A 267 23.05 -16.30 -38.32
N GLU A 268 23.69 -15.21 -38.75
CA GLU A 268 24.83 -15.22 -39.68
C GLU A 268 26.14 -15.61 -38.97
N GLY A 269 26.31 -15.17 -37.73
CA GLY A 269 27.51 -15.45 -36.94
C GLY A 269 27.50 -14.71 -35.62
N LYS A 270 28.66 -14.65 -34.98
CA LYS A 270 28.87 -13.88 -33.75
C LYS A 270 30.10 -12.99 -33.86
N ILE A 271 30.05 -11.83 -33.22
CA ILE A 271 31.18 -10.91 -33.05
C ILE A 271 31.89 -11.23 -31.74
N ASN A 272 33.18 -11.56 -31.79
CA ASN A 272 34.03 -11.80 -30.62
C ASN A 272 34.35 -10.47 -29.92
N ILE A 273 33.38 -9.95 -29.15
CA ILE A 273 33.41 -8.56 -28.68
C ILE A 273 34.58 -8.28 -27.75
N ASN A 274 34.95 -9.24 -26.89
CA ASN A 274 36.09 -9.08 -25.98
C ASN A 274 37.44 -9.20 -26.71
N ASN A 275 37.56 -10.05 -27.73
CA ASN A 275 38.74 -10.07 -28.60
C ASN A 275 38.91 -8.72 -29.33
N TRP A 276 37.80 -8.14 -29.78
CA TRP A 276 37.80 -6.82 -30.41
C TRP A 276 38.22 -5.70 -29.43
N LEU A 277 37.67 -5.69 -28.21
CA LEU A 277 38.04 -4.72 -27.17
C LEU A 277 39.53 -4.83 -26.78
N ILE A 278 40.09 -6.04 -26.74
CA ILE A 278 41.52 -6.27 -26.49
C ILE A 278 42.35 -5.67 -27.63
N LYS A 279 41.97 -5.95 -28.88
CA LYS A 279 42.69 -5.45 -30.07
C LYS A 279 42.68 -3.92 -30.15
N GLU A 280 41.56 -3.28 -29.81
CA GLU A 280 41.41 -1.82 -29.78
C GLU A 280 42.02 -1.17 -28.53
N GLY A 281 42.49 -1.96 -27.55
CA GLY A 281 43.15 -1.47 -26.34
C GLY A 281 42.21 -1.06 -25.20
N TYR A 282 40.92 -1.38 -25.26
CA TYR A 282 39.94 -1.07 -24.20
C TYR A 282 39.88 -2.12 -23.09
N LEU A 283 40.21 -3.38 -23.38
CA LEU A 283 40.21 -4.49 -22.42
C LEU A 283 41.63 -5.04 -22.25
N VAL A 284 42.08 -5.18 -21.00
CA VAL A 284 43.38 -5.75 -20.63
C VAL A 284 43.16 -6.91 -19.68
N LEU A 285 43.82 -8.04 -19.93
CA LEU A 285 43.74 -9.22 -19.08
C LEU A 285 44.93 -9.28 -18.10
N LYS A 286 44.73 -9.83 -16.90
CA LYS A 286 45.78 -10.00 -15.87
C LYS A 286 46.87 -10.96 -16.32
N GLU A 287 46.50 -11.99 -17.07
CA GLU A 287 47.39 -13.00 -17.62
C GLU A 287 47.17 -13.15 -19.13
N SER A 288 48.20 -13.63 -19.82
CA SER A 288 48.12 -13.90 -21.25
C SER A 288 47.25 -15.14 -21.49
N VAL A 289 46.07 -14.95 -22.09
CA VAL A 289 45.19 -16.05 -22.49
C VAL A 289 45.56 -16.49 -23.91
N ASP A 290 45.72 -17.79 -24.12
CA ASP A 290 45.94 -18.38 -25.44
C ASP A 290 44.65 -18.24 -26.29
N LEU A 291 44.62 -17.20 -27.14
CA LEU A 291 43.46 -16.90 -27.98
C LEU A 291 43.21 -17.94 -29.09
N SER A 292 44.10 -18.91 -29.28
CA SER A 292 43.84 -20.06 -30.18
C SER A 292 42.79 -21.02 -29.59
N LYS A 293 42.52 -20.96 -28.28
CA LYS A 293 41.56 -21.83 -27.59
C LYS A 293 40.37 -21.05 -27.04
N SER A 294 39.17 -21.56 -27.31
CA SER A 294 37.93 -20.98 -26.77
C SER A 294 37.93 -21.09 -25.24
N THR A 295 37.89 -19.96 -24.55
CA THR A 295 37.97 -19.84 -23.09
C THR A 295 36.79 -19.00 -22.60
N ARG A 296 36.03 -19.53 -21.63
CA ARG A 296 34.87 -18.81 -21.09
C ARG A 296 35.31 -17.51 -20.42
N PHE A 297 34.68 -16.39 -20.77
CA PHE A 297 35.02 -15.10 -20.17
C PHE A 297 34.57 -15.03 -18.71
N LYS A 298 35.47 -14.58 -17.83
CA LYS A 298 35.23 -14.36 -16.41
C LYS A 298 35.82 -13.03 -16.00
N MET A 299 35.14 -12.30 -15.12
CA MET A 299 35.63 -11.02 -14.60
C MET A 299 36.97 -11.14 -13.87
N GLU A 300 37.29 -12.30 -13.31
CA GLU A 300 38.57 -12.59 -12.66
C GLU A 300 39.78 -12.38 -13.58
N LEU A 301 39.61 -12.60 -14.88
CA LEU A 301 40.64 -12.45 -15.91
C LEU A 301 40.94 -10.98 -16.24
N VAL A 302 40.01 -10.07 -15.94
CA VAL A 302 40.11 -8.64 -16.30
C VAL A 302 41.06 -7.91 -15.36
N ASP A 303 42.04 -7.21 -15.93
CA ASP A 303 42.86 -6.24 -15.20
C ASP A 303 42.06 -4.94 -15.04
N ARG A 304 41.42 -4.77 -13.87
CA ARG A 304 40.52 -3.64 -13.58
C ARG A 304 41.24 -2.29 -13.53
N GLU A 305 42.56 -2.26 -13.27
CA GLU A 305 43.31 -1.00 -13.19
C GLU A 305 43.70 -0.47 -14.58
N ARG A 306 43.75 -1.36 -15.57
CA ARG A 306 44.18 -1.04 -16.94
C ARG A 306 43.05 -1.07 -17.96
N SER A 307 41.97 -1.80 -17.70
CA SER A 307 40.83 -1.92 -18.61
C SER A 307 39.88 -0.74 -18.51
N LEU A 308 39.45 -0.20 -19.66
CA LEU A 308 38.44 0.85 -19.79
C LEU A 308 37.02 0.28 -19.98
N ALA A 309 36.89 -0.91 -20.55
CA ALA A 309 35.61 -1.54 -20.79
C ALA A 309 35.72 -3.07 -20.92
N TRP A 310 34.60 -3.76 -20.76
CA TRP A 310 34.46 -5.18 -21.10
C TRP A 310 33.10 -5.44 -21.74
N GLY A 311 33.06 -6.46 -22.58
CA GLY A 311 31.91 -6.86 -23.37
C GLY A 311 31.20 -8.07 -22.77
N GLY A 312 29.88 -8.11 -22.99
CA GLY A 312 28.99 -9.18 -22.60
C GLY A 312 27.95 -9.48 -23.67
N GLY A 313 26.89 -10.17 -23.24
CA GLY A 313 25.73 -10.48 -24.06
C GLY A 313 25.75 -11.88 -24.68
N ALA A 314 24.73 -12.16 -25.48
CA ALA A 314 24.54 -13.43 -26.19
C ALA A 314 23.96 -13.11 -27.57
N TYR A 315 22.64 -12.95 -27.69
CA TYR A 315 22.02 -12.56 -28.96
C TYR A 315 22.26 -11.09 -29.29
N ASN A 316 22.24 -10.22 -28.28
CA ASN A 316 22.68 -8.83 -28.39
C ASN A 316 24.08 -8.63 -27.79
N GLY A 317 24.81 -7.63 -28.28
CA GLY A 317 26.05 -7.15 -27.66
C GLY A 317 25.78 -6.22 -26.50
N ARG A 318 26.70 -6.21 -25.52
CA ARG A 318 26.66 -5.32 -24.36
C ARG A 318 28.07 -4.84 -24.04
N ILE A 319 28.20 -3.57 -23.65
CA ILE A 319 29.46 -3.02 -23.14
C ILE A 319 29.21 -2.41 -21.77
N GLN A 320 30.09 -2.72 -20.83
CA GLN A 320 30.21 -2.00 -19.57
C GLN A 320 31.50 -1.18 -19.58
N ILE A 321 31.38 0.08 -19.20
CA ILE A 321 32.51 0.98 -18.99
C ILE A 321 33.00 0.87 -17.55
N ASN A 322 34.31 0.78 -17.40
CA ASN A 322 34.97 0.85 -16.12
C ASN A 322 34.99 2.30 -15.61
N LYS A 323 33.90 2.74 -14.99
CA LYS A 323 33.72 4.13 -14.51
C LYS A 323 34.80 4.53 -13.50
N GLU A 324 35.28 3.60 -12.68
CA GLU A 324 36.39 3.82 -11.73
C GLU A 324 37.68 4.25 -12.46
N LYS A 325 38.00 3.57 -13.57
CA LYS A 325 39.20 3.87 -14.36
C LYS A 325 39.02 5.09 -15.26
N ALA A 326 37.83 5.24 -15.83
CA ALA A 326 37.52 6.28 -16.79
C ALA A 326 37.27 7.66 -16.14
N GLY A 327 36.83 7.68 -14.87
CA GLY A 327 36.42 8.90 -14.16
C GLY A 327 35.38 9.70 -14.95
N ASP A 328 35.46 11.03 -14.92
CA ASP A 328 34.52 11.92 -15.59
C ASP A 328 34.49 11.75 -17.13
N LYS A 329 35.49 11.10 -17.71
CA LYS A 329 35.59 10.87 -19.17
C LYS A 329 34.85 9.62 -19.63
N TRP A 330 34.18 8.88 -18.75
CA TRP A 330 33.53 7.61 -19.08
C TRP A 330 32.52 7.73 -20.22
N ARG A 331 31.77 8.84 -20.30
CA ARG A 331 30.82 9.11 -21.41
C ARG A 331 31.55 9.26 -22.75
N ASN A 332 32.66 10.00 -22.78
CA ASN A 332 33.46 10.16 -23.99
C ASN A 332 34.04 8.82 -24.47
N ILE A 333 34.50 7.97 -23.54
CA ILE A 333 35.00 6.63 -23.85
C ILE A 333 33.87 5.73 -24.37
N ARG A 334 32.69 5.78 -23.73
CA ARG A 334 31.49 5.06 -24.19
C ARG A 334 31.14 5.45 -25.63
N ASP A 335 31.10 6.75 -25.93
CA ASP A 335 30.70 7.27 -27.23
C ASP A 335 31.75 6.94 -28.31
N GLU A 336 33.04 6.99 -27.95
CA GLU A 336 34.15 6.54 -28.81
C GLU A 336 34.01 5.05 -29.16
N ILE A 337 33.79 4.19 -28.16
CA ILE A 337 33.57 2.75 -28.36
C ILE A 337 32.36 2.52 -29.25
N ALA A 338 31.24 3.23 -29.01
CA ALA A 338 30.03 3.12 -29.82
C ALA A 338 30.29 3.44 -31.30
N GLU A 339 31.01 4.53 -31.59
CA GLU A 339 31.38 4.93 -32.96
C GLU A 339 32.28 3.92 -33.67
N LYS A 340 33.23 3.31 -32.94
CA LYS A 340 34.06 2.26 -33.53
C LYS A 340 33.29 0.96 -33.76
N ILE A 341 32.40 0.59 -32.83
CA ILE A 341 31.54 -0.60 -32.97
C ILE A 341 30.61 -0.48 -34.18
N ARG A 342 30.05 0.71 -34.45
CA ARG A 342 29.21 0.96 -35.65
C ARG A 342 29.94 0.68 -36.97
N LYS A 343 31.28 0.70 -36.97
CA LYS A 343 32.13 0.49 -38.16
C LYS A 343 32.61 -0.96 -38.33
N ILE A 344 32.25 -1.87 -37.41
CA ILE A 344 32.59 -3.29 -37.53
C ILE A 344 31.86 -3.86 -38.77
N PRO A 345 32.57 -4.42 -39.77
CA PRO A 345 31.96 -5.02 -40.94
C PRO A 345 31.57 -6.49 -40.69
N ASP A 346 30.89 -7.11 -41.64
CA ASP A 346 30.69 -8.58 -41.70
C ASP A 346 32.00 -9.33 -42.04
N ASP A 347 31.94 -10.66 -42.07
CA ASP A 347 33.07 -11.53 -42.42
C ASP A 347 33.59 -11.37 -43.86
N LYS A 348 32.87 -10.63 -44.71
CA LYS A 348 33.21 -10.33 -46.10
C LYS A 348 33.66 -8.87 -46.30
N GLY A 349 33.70 -8.07 -45.24
CA GLY A 349 34.05 -6.66 -45.30
C GLY A 349 32.91 -5.71 -45.66
N ASN A 350 31.67 -6.19 -45.76
CA ASN A 350 30.51 -5.33 -45.99
C ASN A 350 30.10 -4.60 -44.69
N PRO A 351 29.59 -3.37 -44.77
CA PRO A 351 29.04 -2.67 -43.61
C PRO A 351 27.85 -3.42 -42.99
N LEU A 352 27.84 -3.57 -41.66
CA LEU A 352 26.68 -4.07 -40.91
C LEU A 352 25.71 -2.94 -40.59
N ASN A 353 24.40 -3.22 -40.57
CA ASN A 353 23.41 -2.28 -40.02
C ASN A 353 23.43 -2.31 -38.47
N THR A 354 24.55 -1.89 -37.88
CA THR A 354 24.78 -1.95 -36.44
C THR A 354 24.06 -0.83 -35.72
N LYS A 355 23.13 -1.18 -34.83
CA LYS A 355 22.45 -0.23 -33.93
C LYS A 355 23.11 -0.29 -32.56
N VAL A 356 23.47 0.87 -32.01
CA VAL A 356 24.07 0.99 -30.67
C VAL A 356 23.22 1.95 -29.87
N TYR A 357 22.69 1.47 -28.75
CA TYR A 357 21.85 2.22 -27.83
C TYR A 357 22.64 2.48 -26.55
N SER A 358 22.69 3.73 -26.09
CA SER A 358 23.18 4.02 -24.74
C SER A 358 22.08 3.75 -23.72
N ALA A 359 22.46 3.45 -22.48
CA ALA A 359 21.50 3.21 -21.41
C ALA A 359 20.50 4.36 -21.26
N GLU A 360 20.97 5.59 -21.39
CA GLU A 360 20.18 6.81 -21.28
C GLU A 360 19.17 7.01 -22.41
N ASP A 361 19.36 6.34 -23.56
CA ASP A 361 18.44 6.47 -24.69
C ASP A 361 17.21 5.55 -24.58
N ILE A 362 17.32 4.45 -23.83
CA ILE A 362 16.35 3.34 -23.90
C ILE A 362 15.75 2.94 -22.55
N TYR A 363 16.27 3.44 -21.43
CA TYR A 363 15.82 3.06 -20.09
C TYR A 363 15.42 4.27 -19.25
N GLN A 364 14.30 4.16 -18.53
CA GLN A 364 13.87 5.18 -17.57
C GLN A 364 14.85 5.32 -16.40
N ASN A 365 15.45 4.21 -15.95
CA ASN A 365 16.48 4.19 -14.91
C ASN A 365 17.83 3.71 -15.45
N ALA A 366 18.48 4.53 -16.26
CA ALA A 366 19.83 4.26 -16.79
C ALA A 366 20.92 4.12 -15.71
N SER A 367 20.63 4.50 -14.46
CA SER A 367 21.57 4.39 -13.33
C SER A 367 21.60 3.02 -12.64
N HIS A 368 20.69 2.11 -13.03
CA HIS A 368 20.60 0.78 -12.43
C HIS A 368 21.94 0.02 -12.54
N PRO A 369 22.45 -0.61 -11.46
CA PRO A 369 23.79 -1.22 -11.46
C PRO A 369 24.02 -2.30 -12.53
N GLU A 370 23.00 -3.11 -12.80
CA GLU A 370 23.04 -4.16 -13.83
C GLU A 370 22.80 -3.65 -15.27
N CYS A 371 22.56 -2.34 -15.44
CA CYS A 371 22.31 -1.74 -16.74
C CYS A 371 23.61 -1.68 -17.56
N PRO A 372 23.63 -2.23 -18.79
CA PRO A 372 24.79 -2.08 -19.66
C PRO A 372 24.89 -0.64 -20.17
N ASP A 373 26.10 -0.06 -20.18
CA ASP A 373 26.31 1.30 -20.68
C ASP A 373 26.03 1.40 -22.20
N LEU A 374 26.23 0.30 -22.95
CA LEU A 374 25.77 0.16 -24.34
C LEU A 374 25.09 -1.18 -24.58
N THR A 375 23.98 -1.15 -25.32
CA THR A 375 23.33 -2.32 -25.94
C THR A 375 23.48 -2.27 -27.45
N ILE A 376 23.93 -3.36 -28.07
CA ILE A 376 24.33 -3.39 -29.48
C ILE A 376 23.58 -4.48 -30.23
N TYR A 377 23.00 -4.12 -31.37
CA TYR A 377 22.45 -5.05 -32.35
C TYR A 377 23.33 -5.02 -33.60
N PHE A 378 24.12 -6.07 -33.80
CA PHE A 378 24.93 -6.19 -35.01
C PHE A 378 24.04 -6.69 -36.17
N ASP A 379 23.93 -5.87 -37.22
CA ASP A 379 23.03 -6.09 -38.35
C ASP A 379 21.60 -6.45 -37.92
N ASP A 380 21.05 -5.62 -37.03
CA ASP A 380 19.72 -5.80 -36.45
C ASP A 380 19.48 -7.20 -35.86
N LEU A 381 20.47 -7.70 -35.09
CA LEU A 381 20.48 -9.00 -34.39
C LEU A 381 20.76 -10.24 -35.28
N ARG A 382 21.05 -10.07 -36.57
CA ARG A 382 21.53 -11.19 -37.41
C ARG A 382 22.91 -11.69 -37.00
N TRP A 383 23.70 -10.84 -36.36
CA TRP A 383 24.96 -11.19 -35.74
C TRP A 383 24.86 -11.09 -34.22
N ALA A 384 25.15 -12.19 -33.54
CA ALA A 384 25.16 -12.25 -32.09
C ALA A 384 26.48 -11.73 -31.50
N SER A 385 26.54 -11.56 -30.18
CA SER A 385 27.76 -11.23 -29.45
C SER A 385 28.34 -12.49 -28.81
N ASN A 386 29.63 -12.73 -29.01
CA ASN A 386 30.38 -13.73 -28.29
C ASN A 386 31.27 -13.05 -27.25
N PRO A 387 30.96 -13.15 -25.95
CA PRO A 387 31.80 -12.57 -24.89
C PRO A 387 33.00 -13.45 -24.55
N ASP A 388 33.00 -14.73 -24.93
CA ASP A 388 34.11 -15.64 -24.61
C ASP A 388 35.41 -15.20 -25.30
N LEU A 389 36.53 -15.56 -24.69
CA LEU A 389 37.87 -15.26 -25.19
C LEU A 389 38.36 -16.38 -26.11
N GLY A 390 39.24 -16.03 -27.03
CA GLY A 390 39.81 -16.95 -28.01
C GLY A 390 38.90 -17.15 -29.23
N GLN A 391 39.17 -18.19 -30.03
CA GLN A 391 38.71 -18.31 -31.42
C GLN A 391 39.26 -17.16 -32.28
N GLU A 392 40.46 -17.34 -32.84
CA GLU A 392 41.22 -16.30 -33.55
C GLU A 392 40.35 -15.45 -34.48
N GLY A 393 40.45 -14.13 -34.33
CA GLY A 393 39.76 -13.15 -35.16
C GLY A 393 38.51 -12.52 -34.53
N LEU A 394 37.82 -11.72 -35.35
CA LEU A 394 36.66 -10.91 -34.96
C LEU A 394 35.34 -11.69 -34.97
N TYR A 395 35.29 -12.81 -35.69
CA TYR A 395 34.05 -13.56 -35.93
C TYR A 395 34.13 -14.98 -35.37
N SER A 396 33.02 -15.49 -34.87
CA SER A 396 32.87 -16.90 -34.47
C SER A 396 31.56 -17.49 -35.00
N TRP A 397 31.57 -18.82 -35.14
CA TRP A 397 30.43 -19.58 -35.68
C TRP A 397 29.75 -20.48 -34.65
N HIS A 398 30.38 -20.65 -33.49
CA HIS A 398 29.94 -21.47 -32.37
C HIS A 398 30.44 -20.85 -31.06
N THR A 399 29.70 -21.03 -29.97
CA THR A 399 30.22 -20.79 -28.61
C THR A 399 30.69 -22.10 -28.00
N ALA A 400 31.21 -22.06 -26.78
CA ALA A 400 31.57 -23.26 -26.02
C ALA A 400 30.38 -24.23 -25.79
N ILE A 401 29.13 -23.78 -25.98
CA ILE A 401 27.89 -24.53 -25.72
C ILE A 401 27.18 -24.92 -27.04
N GLY A 402 27.72 -24.55 -28.21
CA GLY A 402 27.17 -24.90 -29.52
C GLY A 402 26.76 -23.70 -30.38
N ALA A 403 26.10 -23.97 -31.52
CA ALA A 403 25.78 -22.96 -32.53
C ALA A 403 24.27 -22.88 -32.83
N ASP A 404 23.68 -21.72 -32.56
CA ASP A 404 22.28 -21.42 -32.89
C ASP A 404 22.13 -21.10 -34.38
N SER A 405 21.06 -21.58 -35.01
CA SER A 405 20.65 -21.26 -36.39
C SER A 405 19.77 -20.01 -36.50
N ALA A 406 19.08 -19.64 -35.42
CA ALA A 406 18.40 -18.36 -35.29
C ALA A 406 18.74 -17.69 -33.96
N GLY A 407 18.74 -16.37 -33.96
CA GLY A 407 18.74 -15.54 -32.76
C GLY A 407 17.41 -14.81 -32.62
N HIS A 408 17.27 -14.03 -31.55
CA HIS A 408 16.05 -13.27 -31.30
C HIS A 408 15.96 -12.08 -32.26
N SER A 409 14.74 -11.73 -32.67
CA SER A 409 14.47 -10.49 -33.42
C SER A 409 13.69 -9.51 -32.53
N ARG A 410 13.67 -8.22 -32.90
CA ARG A 410 12.91 -7.22 -32.14
C ARG A 410 11.39 -7.35 -32.30
N GLN A 411 10.91 -7.93 -33.39
CA GLN A 411 9.47 -7.94 -33.71
C GLN A 411 8.83 -9.29 -33.39
N GLY A 412 8.00 -9.32 -32.35
CA GLY A 412 7.05 -10.40 -32.09
C GLY A 412 5.69 -10.15 -32.76
N LEU A 413 4.69 -10.94 -32.39
CA LEU A 413 3.31 -10.82 -32.87
C LEU A 413 2.36 -10.43 -31.74
N PHE A 414 1.31 -9.70 -32.07
CA PHE A 414 0.18 -9.40 -31.20
C PHE A 414 -1.12 -9.55 -31.98
N ILE A 415 -2.08 -10.30 -31.45
CA ILE A 415 -3.43 -10.48 -31.98
C ILE A 415 -4.39 -10.39 -30.80
N ILE A 416 -5.47 -9.64 -30.95
CA ILE A 416 -6.54 -9.52 -29.95
C ILE A 416 -7.92 -9.62 -30.62
N ASN A 417 -8.82 -10.39 -30.03
CA ASN A 417 -10.19 -10.58 -30.46
C ASN A 417 -11.10 -10.77 -29.24
N GLY A 418 -12.28 -10.15 -29.24
CA GLY A 418 -13.20 -10.25 -28.10
C GLY A 418 -14.45 -9.39 -28.33
N PRO A 419 -15.43 -9.45 -27.40
CA PRO A 419 -16.71 -8.75 -27.55
C PRO A 419 -16.58 -7.23 -27.72
N GLU A 420 -15.64 -6.61 -26.99
CA GLU A 420 -15.41 -5.15 -26.96
C GLU A 420 -14.28 -4.72 -27.92
N ILE A 421 -13.69 -5.67 -28.66
CA ILE A 421 -12.54 -5.43 -29.52
C ILE A 421 -13.01 -5.08 -30.92
N LYS A 422 -12.62 -3.90 -31.41
CA LYS A 422 -12.89 -3.50 -32.80
C LYS A 422 -12.15 -4.42 -33.76
N LYS A 423 -12.84 -4.83 -34.82
CA LYS A 423 -12.26 -5.51 -35.98
C LYS A 423 -11.54 -4.48 -36.87
N ARG A 424 -10.28 -4.16 -36.54
CA ARG A 424 -9.45 -3.22 -37.31
C ARG A 424 -8.53 -3.91 -38.34
N GLY A 425 -8.28 -5.21 -38.20
CA GLY A 425 -7.28 -5.90 -39.01
C GLY A 425 -5.85 -5.53 -38.60
N LEU A 426 -4.94 -5.46 -39.58
CA LEU A 426 -3.53 -5.12 -39.34
C LEU A 426 -3.37 -3.65 -38.92
N MET A 427 -2.75 -3.42 -37.78
CA MET A 427 -2.35 -2.11 -37.26
C MET A 427 -0.85 -1.84 -37.47
N ASN A 428 -0.45 -0.59 -37.20
CA ASN A 428 0.95 -0.22 -37.03
C ASN A 428 1.59 -1.01 -35.88
N ASP A 429 2.92 -1.06 -35.86
CA ASP A 429 3.67 -1.71 -34.79
C ASP A 429 3.28 -1.16 -33.41
N VAL A 430 3.11 -2.07 -32.44
CA VAL A 430 2.78 -1.77 -31.04
C VAL A 430 3.99 -2.04 -30.14
N ASP A 431 4.05 -1.41 -28.97
CA ASP A 431 5.09 -1.67 -27.96
C ASP A 431 4.61 -2.76 -26.99
N ILE A 432 5.49 -3.72 -26.67
CA ILE A 432 5.19 -4.83 -25.77
C ILE A 432 4.63 -4.39 -24.41
N ARG A 433 5.07 -3.23 -23.90
CA ARG A 433 4.61 -2.68 -22.62
C ARG A 433 3.13 -2.26 -22.66
N GLN A 434 2.57 -2.01 -23.85
CA GLN A 434 1.15 -1.65 -24.00
C GLN A 434 0.20 -2.83 -23.76
N VAL A 435 0.71 -4.07 -23.68
CA VAL A 435 -0.14 -5.25 -23.48
C VAL A 435 -0.76 -5.27 -22.08
N ALA A 436 0.01 -4.99 -21.02
CA ALA A 436 -0.51 -4.91 -19.65
C ALA A 436 -1.70 -3.94 -19.51
N PRO A 437 -1.61 -2.65 -19.89
CA PRO A 437 -2.73 -1.73 -19.79
C PRO A 437 -3.90 -2.12 -20.71
N THR A 438 -3.64 -2.78 -21.84
CA THR A 438 -4.71 -3.32 -22.72
C THR A 438 -5.50 -4.43 -22.02
N ILE A 439 -4.83 -5.36 -21.33
CA ILE A 439 -5.48 -6.43 -20.56
C ILE A 439 -6.28 -5.85 -19.39
N LEU A 440 -5.70 -4.92 -18.64
CA LEU A 440 -6.38 -4.28 -17.51
C LEU A 440 -7.64 -3.54 -17.98
N THR A 441 -7.56 -2.83 -19.10
CA THR A 441 -8.71 -2.16 -19.74
C THR A 441 -9.79 -3.17 -20.11
N ALA A 442 -9.43 -4.28 -20.77
CA ALA A 442 -10.38 -5.33 -21.15
C ALA A 442 -11.01 -6.09 -19.95
N LEU A 443 -10.40 -6.02 -18.76
CA LEU A 443 -10.96 -6.57 -17.51
C LEU A 443 -11.75 -5.53 -16.70
N ASN A 444 -11.82 -4.29 -17.18
CA ASN A 444 -12.34 -3.15 -16.44
C ASN A 444 -11.64 -2.95 -15.08
N VAL A 445 -10.32 -3.17 -15.05
CA VAL A 445 -9.42 -2.92 -13.90
C VAL A 445 -8.64 -1.64 -14.17
N ALA A 446 -8.43 -0.81 -13.14
CA ALA A 446 -7.63 0.41 -13.28
C ALA A 446 -6.25 0.07 -13.82
N VAL A 447 -5.76 0.85 -14.78
CA VAL A 447 -4.34 0.88 -15.11
C VAL A 447 -3.65 1.76 -14.05
N PRO A 448 -2.72 1.22 -13.23
CA PRO A 448 -1.94 2.03 -12.30
C PRO A 448 -1.15 3.12 -13.04
N GLU A 449 -1.04 4.34 -12.52
CA GLU A 449 -0.39 5.42 -13.30
C GLU A 449 1.12 5.29 -13.38
N ASP A 450 1.72 4.38 -12.62
CA ASP A 450 3.11 4.04 -12.83
C ASP A 450 3.32 3.25 -14.13
N ILE A 451 2.27 2.69 -14.75
CA ILE A 451 2.28 2.18 -16.13
C ILE A 451 2.07 3.37 -17.09
N VAL A 452 3.17 3.96 -17.54
CA VAL A 452 3.19 5.21 -18.33
C VAL A 452 2.85 5.02 -19.82
N VAL A 453 2.62 3.80 -20.27
CA VAL A 453 2.30 3.48 -21.67
C VAL A 453 0.80 3.31 -21.85
N GLU A 454 0.25 3.91 -22.92
CA GLU A 454 -1.17 3.81 -23.23
C GLU A 454 -1.55 2.41 -23.75
N PRO A 455 -2.79 1.94 -23.49
CA PRO A 455 -3.28 0.70 -24.06
C PRO A 455 -3.29 0.73 -25.59
N ILE A 456 -3.21 -0.45 -26.21
CA ILE A 456 -3.30 -0.61 -27.66
C ILE A 456 -4.68 -0.13 -28.10
N ASN A 457 -4.72 0.74 -29.11
CA ASN A 457 -5.96 1.32 -29.66
C ASN A 457 -6.78 0.27 -30.45
N CYS A 458 -7.38 -0.66 -29.71
CA CYS A 458 -8.19 -1.76 -30.23
C CYS A 458 -9.67 -1.70 -29.77
N PHE A 459 -10.04 -0.69 -28.97
CA PHE A 459 -11.40 -0.46 -28.45
C PHE A 459 -12.21 0.54 -29.31
N GLY A 460 -13.52 0.65 -29.04
CA GLY A 460 -14.50 1.49 -29.73
C GLY A 460 -14.21 3.01 -29.74
N GLU A 461 -14.73 3.78 -30.71
CA GLU A 461 -14.57 5.27 -30.72
C GLU A 461 -15.49 5.96 -29.71
N GLU A 462 -16.49 5.24 -29.20
CA GLU A 462 -17.33 5.66 -28.06
C GLU A 462 -16.83 5.09 -26.72
N GLU A 463 -15.77 4.26 -26.72
CA GLU A 463 -15.23 3.59 -25.52
C GLU A 463 -13.71 3.81 -25.32
N ILE A 464 -13.10 4.67 -26.13
CA ILE A 464 -11.88 5.41 -25.77
C ILE A 464 -12.27 6.87 -25.52
N SER A 465 -13.51 7.13 -25.06
CA SER A 465 -13.76 8.34 -24.29
C SER A 465 -12.98 8.16 -23.00
N SER A 466 -11.93 8.95 -22.81
CA SER A 466 -11.28 9.23 -21.52
C SER A 466 -11.72 8.25 -20.42
N ILE A 467 -10.96 7.18 -20.18
CA ILE A 467 -11.09 6.50 -18.89
C ILE A 467 -11.00 7.64 -17.87
N PRO A 468 -12.10 7.99 -17.17
CA PRO A 468 -12.01 9.07 -16.21
C PRO A 468 -10.93 8.64 -15.21
N PRO A 469 -10.06 9.54 -14.71
CA PRO A 469 -9.11 9.18 -13.68
C PRO A 469 -9.89 8.39 -12.63
N ARG A 470 -9.56 7.10 -12.49
CA ARG A 470 -10.39 6.20 -11.73
C ARG A 470 -10.36 6.75 -10.32
N VAL A 471 -11.54 7.12 -9.83
CA VAL A 471 -11.77 7.50 -8.44
C VAL A 471 -11.36 6.28 -7.63
N LEU A 472 -10.13 6.29 -7.10
CA LEU A 472 -9.64 5.23 -6.22
C LEU A 472 -10.63 5.13 -5.07
N ASP A 473 -11.32 3.99 -4.97
CA ASP A 473 -12.20 3.76 -3.83
C ASP A 473 -11.37 3.79 -2.53
N GLU A 474 -12.03 4.11 -1.43
CA GLU A 474 -11.39 4.31 -0.14
C GLU A 474 -10.69 3.03 0.39
N LYS A 475 -11.03 1.85 -0.16
CA LYS A 475 -10.40 0.56 0.15
C LYS A 475 -9.11 0.34 -0.64
N SER A 476 -9.04 0.81 -1.88
CA SER A 476 -7.88 0.75 -2.77
C SER A 476 -6.80 1.75 -2.35
N ARG A 477 -7.22 2.89 -1.74
CA ARG A 477 -6.32 3.89 -1.12
C ARG A 477 -5.53 3.38 0.08
N ILE A 478 -6.01 2.34 0.76
CA ILE A 478 -5.31 1.72 1.89
C ILE A 478 -4.31 0.65 1.40
N ALA A 479 -4.48 0.16 0.16
CA ALA A 479 -3.67 -0.91 -0.42
C ALA A 479 -2.44 -0.41 -1.20
N LEU A 480 -2.53 0.74 -1.89
CA LEU A 480 -1.39 1.38 -2.57
C LEU A 480 -0.62 2.25 -1.57
N GLY A 481 0.65 1.93 -1.33
CA GLY A 481 1.52 2.72 -0.46
C GLY A 481 1.53 4.20 -0.85
N SER A 482 1.65 5.09 0.14
CA SER A 482 1.53 6.55 -0.01
C SER A 482 2.50 7.18 -1.02
N ASP A 483 3.65 6.53 -1.31
CA ASP A 483 4.62 6.95 -2.33
C ASP A 483 4.08 6.86 -3.78
N SER A 484 3.09 6.00 -4.07
CA SER A 484 2.55 5.80 -5.43
C SER A 484 1.69 6.97 -5.91
N ILE A 485 0.85 7.52 -5.02
CA ILE A 485 -0.11 8.59 -5.34
C ILE A 485 0.61 9.93 -5.60
N LEU A 486 1.69 10.22 -4.88
CA LEU A 486 2.46 11.43 -5.14
C LEU A 486 3.14 11.38 -6.53
N LYS A 487 3.62 10.21 -6.94
CA LYS A 487 4.25 10.01 -8.25
C LYS A 487 3.27 10.25 -9.40
N GLU A 488 2.03 9.77 -9.25
CA GLU A 488 0.92 10.07 -10.16
C GLU A 488 0.66 11.57 -10.27
N VAL A 489 0.38 12.21 -9.13
CA VAL A 489 0.00 13.63 -9.06
C VAL A 489 1.11 14.50 -9.66
N ARG A 490 2.39 14.12 -9.50
CA ARG A 490 3.52 14.82 -10.16
C ARG A 490 3.52 14.65 -11.66
N THR A 491 3.26 13.44 -12.14
CA THR A 491 3.25 13.15 -13.58
C THR A 491 2.11 13.91 -14.27
N ASP A 492 0.92 13.90 -13.68
CA ASP A 492 -0.22 14.67 -14.18
C ASP A 492 0.02 16.18 -14.08
N TYR A 493 0.61 16.68 -12.99
CA TYR A 493 0.96 18.10 -12.83
C TYR A 493 1.87 18.59 -13.95
N VAL A 494 2.95 17.87 -14.25
CA VAL A 494 3.90 18.24 -15.32
C VAL A 494 3.20 18.22 -16.68
N ARG A 495 2.45 17.16 -16.98
CA ARG A 495 1.73 17.03 -18.25
C ARG A 495 0.73 18.18 -18.46
N VAL A 496 -0.12 18.45 -17.47
CA VAL A 496 -1.13 19.52 -17.57
C VAL A 496 -0.45 20.89 -17.65
N LYS A 497 0.61 21.11 -16.87
CA LYS A 497 1.41 22.35 -16.93
C LYS A 497 1.95 22.61 -18.34
N GLU A 498 2.53 21.59 -18.98
CA GLU A 498 3.03 21.69 -20.36
C GLU A 498 1.92 21.96 -21.40
N LEU A 499 0.72 21.41 -21.20
CA LEU A 499 -0.43 21.70 -22.06
C LEU A 499 -0.83 23.18 -21.96
N PHE A 500 -0.92 23.72 -20.74
CA PHE A 500 -1.22 25.14 -20.52
C PHE A 500 -0.16 26.07 -21.10
N GLN A 501 1.11 25.67 -21.11
CA GLN A 501 2.18 26.45 -21.76
C GLN A 501 2.06 26.48 -23.29
N LYS A 502 1.41 25.49 -23.90
CA LYS A 502 1.22 25.40 -25.36
C LYS A 502 -0.08 26.08 -25.83
N ASP A 503 -1.20 25.73 -25.19
CA ASP A 503 -2.53 26.22 -25.55
C ASP A 503 -3.46 26.19 -24.33
N VAL A 504 -3.74 27.37 -23.80
CA VAL A 504 -4.56 27.56 -22.58
C VAL A 504 -6.00 27.08 -22.78
N SER A 505 -6.59 27.37 -23.93
CA SER A 505 -8.02 27.06 -24.16
C SER A 505 -8.21 25.57 -24.38
N ARG A 506 -7.32 24.94 -25.16
CA ARG A 506 -7.33 23.50 -25.35
C ARG A 506 -7.06 22.75 -24.04
N ALA A 507 -6.14 23.22 -23.22
CA ALA A 507 -5.83 22.60 -21.93
C ALA A 507 -7.00 22.71 -20.94
N ALA A 508 -7.68 23.86 -20.89
CA ALA A 508 -8.90 24.04 -20.10
C ALA A 508 -10.00 23.06 -20.52
N ASP A 509 -10.23 22.92 -21.83
CA ASP A 509 -11.19 21.95 -22.36
C ASP A 509 -10.80 20.52 -21.96
N GLU A 510 -9.54 20.13 -22.15
CA GLU A 510 -9.07 18.78 -21.81
C GLU A 510 -9.24 18.46 -20.32
N VAL A 511 -9.00 19.43 -19.44
CA VAL A 511 -9.27 19.26 -18.01
C VAL A 511 -10.78 19.15 -17.75
N ALA A 512 -11.63 19.96 -18.40
CA ALA A 512 -13.09 19.87 -18.26
C ALA A 512 -13.66 18.49 -18.65
N HIS A 513 -13.15 17.88 -19.73
CA HIS A 513 -13.58 16.54 -20.15
C HIS A 513 -13.34 15.47 -19.08
N SER A 514 -12.38 15.68 -18.15
CA SER A 514 -12.12 14.71 -17.07
C SER A 514 -13.21 14.65 -15.98
N PHE A 515 -14.18 15.57 -15.98
CA PHE A 515 -15.25 15.65 -15.00
C PHE A 515 -16.53 14.89 -15.39
N GLY A 516 -16.50 14.10 -16.47
CA GLY A 516 -17.62 13.23 -16.88
C GLY A 516 -18.92 14.01 -17.11
N GLU A 517 -19.99 13.67 -16.39
CA GLU A 517 -21.31 14.33 -16.52
C GLU A 517 -21.27 15.85 -16.24
N GLN A 518 -20.25 16.34 -15.53
CA GLN A 518 -20.08 17.77 -15.22
C GLN A 518 -19.19 18.49 -16.23
N GLN A 519 -18.75 17.84 -17.32
CA GLN A 519 -17.78 18.41 -18.26
C GLN A 519 -18.24 19.73 -18.89
N ASP A 520 -19.50 19.82 -19.33
CA ASP A 520 -20.00 21.02 -20.00
C ASP A 520 -20.09 22.20 -19.00
N PHE A 521 -20.46 21.89 -17.76
CA PHE A 521 -20.50 22.87 -16.68
C PHE A 521 -19.11 23.42 -16.35
N PHE A 522 -18.12 22.54 -16.17
CA PHE A 522 -16.76 22.98 -15.86
C PHE A 522 -16.05 23.59 -17.07
N LYS A 523 -16.44 23.25 -18.29
CA LYS A 523 -15.98 23.92 -19.50
C LYS A 523 -16.36 25.41 -19.49
N ASP A 524 -17.62 25.73 -19.17
CA ASP A 524 -18.07 27.11 -19.03
C ASP A 524 -17.31 27.86 -17.91
N VAL A 525 -17.11 27.20 -16.76
CA VAL A 525 -16.33 27.76 -15.63
C VAL A 525 -14.88 28.02 -16.03
N PHE A 526 -14.21 27.06 -16.69
CA PHE A 526 -12.81 27.20 -17.05
C PHE A 526 -12.60 28.23 -18.16
N HIS A 527 -13.50 28.36 -19.13
CA HIS A 527 -13.45 29.47 -20.08
C HIS A 527 -13.61 30.84 -19.41
N PHE A 528 -14.47 30.95 -18.40
CA PHE A 528 -14.55 32.14 -17.56
C PHE A 528 -13.20 32.42 -16.88
N LEU A 529 -12.56 31.41 -16.26
CA LEU A 529 -11.25 31.56 -15.62
C LEU A 529 -10.17 32.01 -16.61
N VAL A 530 -10.10 31.39 -17.79
CA VAL A 530 -9.15 31.76 -18.86
C VAL A 530 -9.31 33.23 -19.25
N THR A 531 -10.56 33.71 -19.32
CA THR A 531 -10.86 35.11 -19.60
C THR A 531 -10.49 36.02 -18.42
N ALA A 532 -10.83 35.62 -17.20
CA ALA A 532 -10.61 36.40 -15.97
C ALA A 532 -9.12 36.63 -15.67
N PHE A 533 -8.29 35.60 -15.82
CA PHE A 533 -6.85 35.70 -15.58
C PHE A 533 -6.09 36.28 -16.79
N GLY A 534 -6.65 36.22 -18.00
CA GLY A 534 -6.05 36.76 -19.22
C GLY A 534 -4.64 36.20 -19.48
N ASN A 535 -3.69 37.07 -19.83
CA ASN A 535 -2.30 36.71 -20.14
C ASN A 535 -1.37 36.73 -18.91
N GLN A 536 -1.93 36.76 -17.69
CA GLN A 536 -1.12 36.73 -16.47
C GLN A 536 -0.30 35.43 -16.39
N LYS A 537 0.92 35.53 -15.87
CA LYS A 537 1.85 34.40 -15.77
C LYS A 537 2.27 34.17 -14.33
N ARG A 538 2.61 32.92 -14.02
CA ARG A 538 3.21 32.51 -12.75
C ARG A 538 4.67 33.00 -12.65
N ASN A 539 5.28 32.73 -11.50
CA ASN A 539 6.65 33.17 -11.15
C ASN A 539 7.75 32.62 -12.08
N ASP A 540 7.47 31.56 -12.83
CA ASP A 540 8.38 31.01 -13.84
C ASP A 540 8.41 31.84 -15.15
N GLY A 541 7.49 32.80 -15.33
CA GLY A 541 7.42 33.67 -16.50
C GLY A 541 6.93 32.99 -17.79
N ILE A 542 6.54 31.72 -17.74
CA ILE A 542 6.12 30.93 -18.91
C ILE A 542 4.73 30.34 -18.70
N THR A 543 4.40 29.86 -17.50
CA THR A 543 3.13 29.18 -17.21
C THR A 543 2.01 30.21 -16.99
N PRO A 544 0.85 30.09 -17.66
CA PRO A 544 -0.32 30.93 -17.41
C PRO A 544 -0.79 30.83 -15.95
N LEU A 545 -1.21 31.94 -15.34
CA LEU A 545 -1.67 31.94 -13.94
C LEU A 545 -2.91 31.05 -13.74
N VAL A 546 -3.81 31.03 -14.73
CA VAL A 546 -5.05 30.22 -14.73
C VAL A 546 -4.82 28.71 -14.58
N PHE A 547 -3.63 28.20 -14.95
CA PHE A 547 -3.27 26.80 -14.75
C PHE A 547 -3.49 26.38 -13.30
N HIS A 548 -3.13 27.24 -12.34
CA HIS A 548 -3.19 26.93 -10.92
C HIS A 548 -4.62 26.64 -10.47
N SER A 549 -5.55 27.55 -10.75
CA SER A 549 -6.93 27.40 -10.31
C SER A 549 -7.60 26.21 -11.02
N ILE A 550 -7.35 25.96 -12.31
CA ILE A 550 -7.91 24.80 -13.03
C ILE A 550 -7.32 23.48 -12.52
N TYR A 551 -6.00 23.43 -12.31
CA TYR A 551 -5.33 22.23 -11.82
C TYR A 551 -5.75 21.91 -10.39
N LEU A 552 -6.01 22.92 -9.55
CA LEU A 552 -6.47 22.72 -8.18
C LEU A 552 -7.82 21.99 -8.14
N VAL A 553 -8.75 22.33 -9.04
CA VAL A 553 -10.04 21.64 -9.18
C VAL A 553 -9.83 20.18 -9.58
N ARG A 554 -8.95 19.95 -10.57
CA ARG A 554 -8.60 18.60 -11.02
C ARG A 554 -8.00 17.78 -9.88
N LEU A 555 -7.09 18.37 -9.11
CA LEU A 555 -6.45 17.71 -7.98
C LEU A 555 -7.46 17.38 -6.87
N LEU A 556 -8.35 18.31 -6.55
CA LEU A 556 -9.42 18.11 -5.58
C LEU A 556 -10.37 16.99 -6.01
N TYR A 557 -10.68 16.93 -7.31
CA TYR A 557 -11.43 15.84 -7.90
C TYR A 557 -10.70 14.49 -7.81
N THR A 558 -9.38 14.45 -8.06
CA THR A 558 -8.55 13.26 -7.85
C THR A 558 -8.55 12.83 -6.38
N CYS A 559 -8.59 13.78 -5.44
CA CYS A 559 -8.73 13.50 -4.00
C CYS A 559 -10.11 12.97 -3.59
N GLY A 560 -11.07 12.87 -4.52
CA GLY A 560 -12.37 12.21 -4.32
C GLY A 560 -13.52 13.18 -4.07
N GLU A 561 -13.29 14.50 -4.17
CA GLU A 561 -14.35 15.50 -4.00
C GLU A 561 -15.26 15.56 -5.22
N ARG A 562 -16.57 15.49 -5.00
CA ARG A 562 -17.58 15.47 -6.07
C ARG A 562 -18.59 16.59 -5.93
N GLU A 563 -18.58 17.31 -4.81
CA GLU A 563 -19.49 18.42 -4.58
C GLU A 563 -19.11 19.61 -5.45
N VAL A 564 -20.04 20.04 -6.32
CA VAL A 564 -19.81 21.16 -7.25
C VAL A 564 -19.46 22.46 -6.51
N SER A 565 -20.04 22.69 -5.32
CA SER A 565 -19.72 23.85 -4.48
C SER A 565 -18.25 23.86 -4.04
N ALA A 566 -17.68 22.70 -3.74
CA ALA A 566 -16.29 22.53 -3.34
C ALA A 566 -15.34 22.76 -4.50
N LEU A 567 -15.64 22.14 -5.63
CA LEU A 567 -14.88 22.28 -6.87
C LEU A 567 -14.93 23.72 -7.39
N LEU A 568 -16.07 24.41 -7.32
CA LEU A 568 -16.18 25.82 -7.66
C LEU A 568 -15.42 26.73 -6.69
N THR A 569 -15.43 26.40 -5.39
CA THR A 569 -14.65 27.14 -4.38
C THR A 569 -13.16 27.08 -4.73
N ALA A 570 -12.65 25.89 -5.04
CA ALA A 570 -11.26 25.71 -5.49
C ALA A 570 -10.97 26.41 -6.83
N ALA A 571 -11.91 26.34 -7.79
CA ALA A 571 -11.76 26.97 -9.10
C ALA A 571 -11.61 28.50 -9.01
N LEU A 572 -12.30 29.11 -8.05
CA LEU A 572 -12.48 30.55 -7.98
C LEU A 572 -11.65 31.24 -6.89
N HIS A 573 -10.90 30.48 -6.07
CA HIS A 573 -10.20 31.03 -4.89
C HIS A 573 -9.25 32.19 -5.22
N ASP A 574 -8.46 32.07 -6.29
CA ASP A 574 -7.55 33.13 -6.72
C ASP A 574 -8.21 34.26 -7.52
N VAL A 575 -9.45 34.08 -8.01
CA VAL A 575 -10.07 35.06 -8.92
C VAL A 575 -10.21 36.40 -8.22
N ILE A 576 -10.64 36.41 -6.96
CA ILE A 576 -10.79 37.64 -6.18
C ILE A 576 -9.43 38.20 -5.75
N GLU A 577 -8.43 37.33 -5.53
CA GLU A 577 -7.11 37.77 -5.06
C GLU A 577 -6.24 38.35 -6.18
N ASP A 578 -6.28 37.76 -7.36
CA ASP A 578 -5.31 37.97 -8.44
C ASP A 578 -5.92 38.58 -9.72
N THR A 579 -7.20 38.90 -9.70
CA THR A 579 -7.86 39.64 -10.79
C THR A 579 -8.56 40.91 -10.28
N SER A 580 -9.06 41.74 -11.19
CA SER A 580 -9.86 42.92 -10.85
C SER A 580 -11.35 42.63 -10.62
N ILE A 581 -11.75 41.35 -10.63
CA ILE A 581 -13.14 40.94 -10.49
C ILE A 581 -13.52 40.92 -9.01
N ASP A 582 -14.49 41.76 -8.63
CA ASP A 582 -15.03 41.78 -7.27
C ASP A 582 -16.11 40.71 -7.04
N VAL A 583 -16.42 40.47 -5.76
CA VAL A 583 -17.42 39.48 -5.33
C VAL A 583 -18.80 39.76 -5.93
N GLN A 584 -19.17 41.03 -6.12
CA GLN A 584 -20.46 41.41 -6.67
C GLN A 584 -20.57 41.04 -8.16
N SER A 585 -19.52 41.29 -8.93
CA SER A 585 -19.43 40.92 -10.35
C SER A 585 -19.34 39.40 -10.54
N LEU A 586 -18.64 38.71 -9.64
CA LEU A 586 -18.56 37.26 -9.64
C LEU A 586 -19.92 36.61 -9.32
N SER A 587 -20.68 37.15 -8.36
CA SER A 587 -22.01 36.65 -7.99
C SER A 587 -23.06 36.74 -9.12
N GLN A 588 -22.80 37.55 -10.15
CA GLN A 588 -23.69 37.70 -11.32
C GLN A 588 -23.48 36.59 -12.37
N GLN A 589 -22.41 35.79 -12.27
CA GLN A 589 -22.16 34.70 -13.20
C GLN A 589 -23.26 33.63 -13.11
N HIS A 590 -23.79 33.22 -14.26
CA HIS A 590 -24.94 32.33 -14.35
C HIS A 590 -24.70 30.98 -13.63
N PHE A 591 -23.47 30.45 -13.68
CA PHE A 591 -23.11 29.20 -13.02
C PHE A 591 -23.03 29.31 -11.49
N LEU A 592 -22.89 30.52 -10.92
CA LEU A 592 -22.85 30.73 -9.47
C LEU A 592 -24.22 30.99 -8.83
N GLN A 593 -25.24 31.34 -9.63
CA GLN A 593 -26.59 31.60 -9.12
C GLN A 593 -27.21 30.39 -8.40
N ARG A 594 -26.75 29.17 -8.74
CA ARG A 594 -27.20 27.91 -8.13
C ARG A 594 -26.38 27.49 -6.90
N TYR A 595 -25.27 28.18 -6.60
CA TYR A 595 -24.33 27.81 -5.54
C TYR A 595 -23.94 29.03 -4.67
N PRO A 596 -24.90 29.66 -3.97
CA PRO A 596 -24.66 30.89 -3.20
C PRO A 596 -23.65 30.70 -2.05
N THR A 597 -23.45 29.47 -1.57
CA THR A 597 -22.47 29.12 -0.54
C THR A 597 -21.03 29.32 -1.02
N VAL A 598 -20.76 29.24 -2.32
CA VAL A 598 -19.41 29.45 -2.90
C VAL A 598 -18.93 30.88 -2.64
N ILE A 599 -19.82 31.87 -2.73
CA ILE A 599 -19.46 33.27 -2.44
C ILE A 599 -19.05 33.45 -0.98
N GLN A 600 -19.72 32.77 -0.05
CA GLN A 600 -19.35 32.79 1.37
C GLN A 600 -17.98 32.11 1.59
N ASN A 601 -17.75 30.97 0.94
CA ASN A 601 -16.47 30.27 1.01
C ASN A 601 -15.31 31.12 0.48
N LEU A 602 -15.49 31.79 -0.66
CA LEU A 602 -14.49 32.66 -1.26
C LEU A 602 -14.14 33.86 -0.37
N SER A 603 -15.12 34.41 0.36
CA SER A 603 -14.86 35.49 1.31
C SER A 603 -13.98 35.06 2.49
N LEU A 604 -14.02 33.77 2.87
CA LEU A 604 -13.13 33.21 3.90
C LEU A 604 -11.69 33.04 3.40
N LEU A 605 -11.53 32.73 2.11
CA LEU A 605 -10.24 32.50 1.45
C LEU A 605 -9.47 33.79 1.14
N THR A 606 -10.13 34.95 1.05
CA THR A 606 -9.45 36.20 0.69
C THR A 606 -8.54 36.72 1.82
N GLU A 607 -7.24 36.91 1.59
CA GLU A 607 -6.29 37.49 2.56
C GLU A 607 -6.45 39.01 2.74
N ASP A 608 -6.28 39.52 3.98
CA ASP A 608 -6.14 40.96 4.21
C ASP A 608 -4.75 41.45 3.79
N LYS A 609 -4.68 42.09 2.62
CA LYS A 609 -3.44 42.61 2.03
C LYS A 609 -2.82 43.79 2.80
N THR A 610 -3.47 44.32 3.85
CA THR A 610 -2.92 45.38 4.70
C THR A 610 -2.01 44.86 5.82
N ILE A 611 -2.09 43.56 6.15
CA ILE A 611 -1.29 42.92 7.21
C ILE A 611 0.07 42.48 6.65
N SER A 612 1.18 42.70 7.37
CA SER A 612 2.54 42.39 6.85
C SER A 612 2.79 40.88 6.61
N ARG A 613 3.56 40.58 5.55
CA ARG A 613 4.11 39.25 5.21
C ARG A 613 5.54 39.03 5.74
N ASP A 614 6.10 39.96 6.49
CA ASP A 614 7.50 39.89 6.92
C ASP A 614 7.79 38.63 7.77
N PRO A 615 8.89 37.91 7.48
CA PRO A 615 9.24 36.69 8.20
C PRO A 615 9.67 37.01 9.64
N HIS A 616 9.17 36.21 10.60
CA HIS A 616 9.66 36.23 11.98
C HIS A 616 10.55 35.00 12.20
N PRO A 617 11.72 35.11 12.86
CA PRO A 617 12.69 34.02 12.98
C PRO A 617 12.18 32.79 13.71
N THR A 618 11.11 32.93 14.49
CA THR A 618 10.49 31.83 15.23
C THR A 618 9.00 31.65 14.95
N LEU A 619 8.31 32.58 14.26
CA LEU A 619 6.83 32.58 14.15
C LEU A 619 6.33 32.71 12.71
N LEU A 620 5.15 32.15 12.42
CA LEU A 620 4.44 32.40 11.16
C LEU A 620 4.17 33.91 10.98
N PRO A 621 4.29 34.46 9.74
CA PRO A 621 4.00 35.87 9.48
C PRO A 621 2.61 36.29 9.99
N PRO A 622 2.42 37.53 10.46
CA PRO A 622 1.14 38.00 10.98
C PRO A 622 -0.04 37.77 10.04
N ARG A 623 0.13 37.97 8.73
CA ARG A 623 -0.91 37.70 7.73
C ARG A 623 -1.31 36.23 7.69
N TYR A 624 -0.35 35.31 7.79
CA TYR A 624 -0.62 33.87 7.81
C TYR A 624 -1.38 33.46 9.09
N ARG A 625 -1.07 34.06 10.24
CA ARG A 625 -1.79 33.78 11.50
C ARG A 625 -3.22 34.29 11.49
N GLU A 626 -3.45 35.48 10.93
CA GLU A 626 -4.80 36.03 10.74
C GLU A 626 -5.62 35.13 9.81
N HIS A 627 -5.03 34.74 8.68
CA HIS A 627 -5.69 33.90 7.71
C HIS A 627 -6.08 32.54 8.31
N ILE A 628 -5.16 31.84 8.97
CA ILE A 628 -5.46 30.60 9.72
C ILE A 628 -6.62 30.82 10.69
N SER A 629 -6.64 31.94 11.44
CA SER A 629 -7.68 32.19 12.44
C SER A 629 -9.08 32.33 11.85
N ARG A 630 -9.22 32.84 10.63
CA ARG A 630 -10.51 32.93 9.90
C ARG A 630 -10.96 31.58 9.37
N LEU A 631 -10.01 30.71 9.05
CA LEU A 631 -10.28 29.36 8.57
C LEU A 631 -10.65 28.38 9.70
N ILE A 632 -10.49 28.79 10.97
CA ILE A 632 -10.95 28.01 12.14
C ILE A 632 -12.48 27.88 12.08
N GLY A 633 -12.96 26.67 11.81
CA GLY A 633 -14.39 26.38 11.64
C GLY A 633 -14.94 26.68 10.25
N ALA A 634 -14.10 27.07 9.29
CA ALA A 634 -14.49 27.16 7.88
C ALA A 634 -14.95 25.78 7.37
N PRO A 635 -15.89 25.70 6.42
CA PRO A 635 -16.43 24.43 5.98
C PRO A 635 -15.38 23.63 5.18
N ARG A 636 -15.60 22.31 5.04
CA ARG A 636 -14.59 21.37 4.50
C ARG A 636 -14.07 21.78 3.12
N GLU A 637 -14.90 22.42 2.31
CA GLU A 637 -14.60 22.87 0.94
C GLU A 637 -13.46 23.89 0.93
N VAL A 638 -13.51 24.82 1.88
CA VAL A 638 -12.49 25.87 2.08
C VAL A 638 -11.18 25.24 2.57
N VAL A 639 -11.28 24.29 3.50
CA VAL A 639 -10.11 23.60 4.08
C VAL A 639 -9.41 22.73 3.05
N ASN A 640 -10.17 21.94 2.29
CA ASN A 640 -9.65 21.12 1.20
C ASN A 640 -8.92 21.96 0.16
N THR A 641 -9.49 23.12 -0.20
CA THR A 641 -8.90 24.07 -1.14
C THR A 641 -7.54 24.56 -0.65
N GLU A 642 -7.45 25.02 0.60
CA GLU A 642 -6.21 25.53 1.20
C GLU A 642 -5.10 24.49 1.33
N ILE A 643 -5.43 23.24 1.71
CA ILE A 643 -4.43 22.15 1.79
C ILE A 643 -3.81 21.92 0.41
N LEU A 644 -4.64 21.86 -0.63
CA LEU A 644 -4.19 21.59 -1.99
C LEU A 644 -3.48 22.78 -2.62
N ASP A 645 -3.87 24.01 -2.29
CA ASP A 645 -3.20 25.22 -2.74
C ASP A 645 -1.78 25.28 -2.17
N ARG A 646 -1.62 24.98 -0.87
CA ARG A 646 -0.31 24.80 -0.22
C ARG A 646 0.50 23.64 -0.78
N PHE A 647 -0.15 22.57 -1.23
CA PHE A 647 0.53 21.50 -1.96
C PHE A 647 1.05 21.99 -3.33
N SER A 648 0.24 22.73 -4.09
CA SER A 648 0.63 23.30 -5.39
C SER A 648 1.87 24.20 -5.27
N ASP A 649 1.97 24.96 -4.18
CA ASP A 649 3.17 25.75 -3.84
C ASP A 649 4.47 24.92 -3.73
N LEU A 650 4.38 23.66 -3.30
CA LEU A 650 5.52 22.74 -3.19
C LEU A 650 5.80 21.97 -4.49
N MET A 651 4.89 22.06 -5.45
CA MET A 651 5.07 21.54 -6.80
C MET A 651 5.79 22.57 -7.68
N ASP A 652 5.52 23.86 -7.46
CA ASP A 652 6.13 24.96 -8.19
C ASP A 652 7.43 25.47 -7.52
N LEU A 653 8.51 24.70 -7.68
CA LEU A 653 9.83 24.98 -7.06
C LEU A 653 10.95 25.27 -8.07
N GLU A 654 10.65 25.33 -9.38
CA GLU A 654 11.65 25.47 -10.45
C GLU A 654 12.58 26.67 -10.26
N TYR A 655 12.03 27.81 -9.82
CA TYR A 655 12.79 29.03 -9.52
C TYR A 655 13.75 28.88 -8.32
N VAL A 656 13.50 27.92 -7.42
CA VAL A 656 14.36 27.61 -6.27
C VAL A 656 15.42 26.56 -6.65
N LEU A 657 15.06 25.61 -7.52
CA LEU A 657 15.94 24.52 -7.93
C LEU A 657 17.16 25.01 -8.74
N GLY A 658 17.02 26.13 -9.46
CA GLY A 658 18.10 26.79 -10.19
C GLY A 658 19.11 27.57 -9.35
N LEU A 659 18.91 27.70 -8.03
CA LEU A 659 19.80 28.45 -7.14
C LEU A 659 21.02 27.61 -6.69
N PRO A 660 22.14 28.26 -6.27
CA PRO A 660 23.28 27.59 -5.66
C PRO A 660 22.86 26.74 -4.46
N GLU A 661 23.56 25.63 -4.22
CA GLU A 661 23.15 24.59 -3.25
C GLU A 661 22.80 25.13 -1.85
N GLN A 662 23.65 26.01 -1.30
CA GLN A 662 23.40 26.62 0.01
C GLN A 662 22.16 27.52 0.02
N GLU A 663 21.97 28.34 -1.00
CA GLU A 663 20.82 29.24 -1.10
C GLU A 663 19.52 28.47 -1.36
N ARG A 664 19.57 27.47 -2.24
CA ARG A 664 18.48 26.53 -2.50
C ARG A 664 18.04 25.85 -1.21
N LYS A 665 18.98 25.34 -0.41
CA LYS A 665 18.68 24.69 0.87
C LYS A 665 17.95 25.63 1.84
N ILE A 666 18.46 26.87 2.00
CA ILE A 666 17.86 27.88 2.89
C ILE A 666 16.45 28.25 2.42
N ARG A 667 16.26 28.50 1.12
CA ARG A 667 14.94 28.88 0.59
C ARG A 667 13.93 27.73 0.65
N LEU A 668 14.35 26.51 0.33
CA LEU A 668 13.48 25.32 0.47
C LEU A 668 13.11 25.09 1.93
N GLN A 669 14.06 25.17 2.87
CA GLN A 669 13.80 24.99 4.28
C GLN A 669 12.80 26.03 4.81
N GLY A 670 12.98 27.31 4.47
CA GLY A 670 12.05 28.37 4.87
C GLY A 670 10.64 28.20 4.27
N LYS A 671 10.54 27.81 2.99
CA LYS A 671 9.26 27.57 2.33
C LYS A 671 8.54 26.34 2.90
N LEU A 672 9.24 25.21 3.04
CA LEU A 672 8.70 23.99 3.64
C LEU A 672 8.21 24.23 5.06
N LEU A 673 9.00 24.90 5.88
CA LEU A 673 8.61 25.20 7.25
C LEU A 673 7.32 26.03 7.29
N LYS A 674 7.22 27.06 6.45
CA LYS A 674 6.06 27.95 6.38
C LYS A 674 4.79 27.20 5.93
N VAL A 675 4.90 26.45 4.84
CA VAL A 675 3.76 25.72 4.24
C VAL A 675 3.31 24.57 5.14
N ARG A 676 4.26 23.77 5.65
CA ARG A 676 3.98 22.68 6.61
C ARG A 676 3.31 23.22 7.88
N SER A 677 3.86 24.29 8.47
CA SER A 677 3.26 24.89 9.65
C SER A 677 1.85 25.43 9.38
N PHE A 678 1.58 25.98 8.20
CA PHE A 678 0.22 26.42 7.85
C PHE A 678 -0.76 25.23 7.77
N VAL A 679 -0.42 24.19 7.00
CA VAL A 679 -1.28 23.00 6.84
C VAL A 679 -1.47 22.29 8.17
N ASP A 680 -0.41 22.07 8.95
CA ASP A 680 -0.49 21.45 10.28
C ASP A 680 -1.46 22.22 11.20
N ASN A 681 -1.43 23.55 11.20
CA ASN A 681 -2.35 24.38 12.00
C ASN A 681 -3.79 24.35 11.46
N LEU A 682 -3.96 24.28 10.14
CA LEU A 682 -5.28 24.22 9.51
C LEU A 682 -5.98 22.87 9.72
N THR A 683 -5.22 21.76 9.66
CA THR A 683 -5.75 20.40 9.80
C THR A 683 -5.79 19.90 11.24
N ALA A 684 -5.14 20.60 12.18
CA ALA A 684 -5.10 20.24 13.59
C ALA A 684 -6.51 20.04 14.17
N GLY A 685 -6.81 18.80 14.56
CA GLY A 685 -8.06 18.45 15.23
C GLY A 685 -9.29 18.40 14.33
N ARG A 686 -9.08 18.41 13.02
CA ARG A 686 -10.13 18.29 12.01
C ARG A 686 -10.13 16.88 11.41
N THR A 687 -11.31 16.36 11.12
CA THR A 687 -11.52 15.05 10.46
C THR A 687 -12.53 15.16 9.31
N ASP A 688 -12.96 16.37 8.98
CA ASP A 688 -14.03 16.69 8.03
C ASP A 688 -13.51 17.00 6.61
N TYR A 689 -12.20 17.13 6.43
CA TYR A 689 -11.54 17.32 5.14
C TYR A 689 -11.22 15.97 4.47
N HIS A 690 -10.98 15.98 3.16
CA HIS A 690 -10.59 14.77 2.43
C HIS A 690 -9.18 14.34 2.85
N GLN A 691 -9.06 13.19 3.52
CA GLN A 691 -7.79 12.69 4.05
C GLN A 691 -6.70 12.56 2.98
N SER A 692 -7.10 12.27 1.73
CA SER A 692 -6.18 12.18 0.60
C SER A 692 -5.49 13.51 0.26
N CYS A 693 -6.12 14.66 0.50
CA CYS A 693 -5.47 15.97 0.33
C CYS A 693 -4.27 16.11 1.27
N LEU A 694 -4.43 15.70 2.53
CA LEU A 694 -3.36 15.76 3.52
C LEU A 694 -2.29 14.69 3.27
N THR A 695 -2.68 13.49 2.81
CA THR A 695 -1.73 12.43 2.47
C THR A 695 -0.77 12.86 1.35
N ILE A 696 -1.27 13.39 0.23
CA ILE A 696 -0.39 13.83 -0.87
C ILE A 696 0.50 15.01 -0.47
N PHE A 697 -0.01 15.90 0.38
CA PHE A 697 0.75 16.99 0.96
C PHE A 697 1.94 16.48 1.79
N ASN A 698 1.67 15.58 2.74
CA ASN A 698 2.69 15.05 3.65
C ASN A 698 3.78 14.25 2.93
N GLU A 699 3.41 13.44 1.92
CA GLU A 699 4.41 12.72 1.13
C GLU A 699 5.31 13.68 0.35
N ARG A 700 4.76 14.78 -0.19
CA ARG A 700 5.58 15.77 -0.89
C ARG A 700 6.56 16.48 0.04
N VAL A 701 6.12 16.79 1.25
CA VAL A 701 6.99 17.33 2.31
C VAL A 701 8.12 16.35 2.62
N LYS A 702 7.79 15.08 2.89
CA LYS A 702 8.76 14.02 3.21
C LYS A 702 9.77 13.79 2.09
N GLU A 703 9.31 13.81 0.83
CA GLU A 703 10.18 13.70 -0.35
C GLU A 703 11.20 14.85 -0.41
N LEU A 704 10.76 16.09 -0.20
CA LEU A 704 11.64 17.26 -0.22
C LEU A 704 12.60 17.28 0.98
N GLU A 705 12.16 16.84 2.17
CA GLU A 705 13.02 16.69 3.35
C GLU A 705 14.13 15.68 3.13
N SER A 706 13.80 14.53 2.51
CA SER A 706 14.75 13.48 2.15
C SER A 706 15.72 13.94 1.06
N ASN A 707 15.22 14.47 -0.05
CA ASN A 707 16.04 14.80 -1.23
C ASN A 707 17.04 15.93 -0.97
N TYR A 708 16.73 16.83 -0.04
CA TYR A 708 17.56 18.02 0.24
C TYR A 708 18.16 18.03 1.65
N ASN A 709 18.03 16.91 2.40
CA ASN A 709 18.53 16.74 3.77
C ASN A 709 18.17 17.96 4.66
N LEU A 710 16.88 18.27 4.66
CA LEU A 710 16.32 19.41 5.37
C LEU A 710 15.81 18.94 6.74
N SER A 711 16.19 19.63 7.81
CA SER A 711 15.57 19.45 9.12
C SER A 711 14.51 20.51 9.32
N ALA A 712 13.24 20.17 9.10
CA ALA A 712 12.14 21.04 9.49
C ALA A 712 11.91 20.92 11.01
N GLN A 713 12.68 21.67 11.79
CA GLN A 713 12.31 21.95 13.19
C GLN A 713 12.37 23.45 13.41
N MET A 714 11.20 24.08 13.43
CA MET A 714 10.95 25.24 14.27
C MET A 714 9.78 24.90 15.19
N GLU A 715 9.83 25.45 16.41
CA GLU A 715 8.70 25.42 17.34
C GLU A 715 7.46 26.01 16.68
N ILE A 716 6.39 25.21 16.65
CA ILE A 716 5.06 25.66 16.23
C ILE A 716 4.70 26.87 17.07
N VAL A 717 4.60 28.03 16.42
CA VAL A 717 4.10 29.22 17.09
C VAL A 717 2.62 29.10 17.20
N GLN A 718 2.21 28.68 18.39
CA GLN A 718 0.86 28.38 18.78
C GLN A 718 -0.13 29.48 18.35
N PRO A 719 -0.99 29.22 17.36
CA PRO A 719 -2.38 29.58 17.45
C PRO A 719 -3.05 28.40 18.19
N ARG A 720 -2.94 28.39 19.52
CA ARG A 720 -3.52 27.41 20.45
C ARG A 720 -3.52 25.93 19.98
N LYS A 721 -2.38 25.27 20.23
CA LYS A 721 -2.17 23.82 20.49
C LYS A 721 -2.84 22.78 19.56
N ALA A 722 -1.96 22.10 18.80
CA ALA A 722 -1.96 20.68 18.42
C ALA A 722 -3.18 19.82 18.81
N ILE A 723 -3.75 19.10 17.84
CA ILE A 723 -4.18 17.72 18.09
C ILE A 723 -3.12 16.82 17.45
N ASP A 724 -2.15 16.42 18.28
CA ASP A 724 -1.40 15.16 18.12
C ASP A 724 -2.40 14.04 17.78
N VAL A 725 -1.95 12.85 17.34
CA VAL A 725 -2.60 11.66 17.92
C VAL A 725 -2.32 11.75 19.41
N HIS A 726 -3.18 12.47 20.13
CA HIS A 726 -3.02 12.71 21.54
C HIS A 726 -3.23 11.34 22.15
N TYR A 727 -2.10 10.68 22.45
CA TYR A 727 -2.10 9.78 23.58
C TYR A 727 -2.70 10.62 24.70
N PRO A 728 -3.89 10.26 25.20
CA PRO A 728 -4.50 11.02 26.28
C PRO A 728 -3.41 11.20 27.34
N ARG A 729 -3.18 12.45 27.77
CA ARG A 729 -2.11 12.78 28.73
C ARG A 729 -2.15 11.85 29.94
N HIS A 730 -3.35 11.39 30.26
CA HIS A 730 -3.67 10.38 31.25
C HIS A 730 -4.53 9.29 30.57
N PRO A 731 -3.93 8.26 29.95
CA PRO A 731 -4.68 7.14 29.38
C PRO A 731 -5.40 6.34 30.45
N GLU A 732 -6.51 5.68 30.10
CA GLU A 732 -7.15 4.74 31.01
C GLU A 732 -6.13 3.75 31.56
N SER A 733 -6.17 3.52 32.86
CA SER A 733 -5.26 2.61 33.57
C SER A 733 -3.81 3.04 33.64
N SER A 734 -3.47 4.28 33.27
CA SER A 734 -2.24 4.90 33.78
C SER A 734 -2.31 5.16 35.28
N LEU A 735 -1.15 5.34 35.90
CA LEU A 735 -1.04 5.62 37.33
C LEU A 735 -0.58 7.06 37.55
N ILE A 736 -1.22 7.72 38.51
CA ILE A 736 -0.94 9.09 38.91
C ILE A 736 -0.52 9.10 40.37
N THR A 737 0.57 9.81 40.68
CA THR A 737 0.94 10.19 42.03
C THR A 737 0.57 11.65 42.25
N THR A 738 -0.24 11.96 43.26
CA THR A 738 -0.49 13.37 43.65
C THR A 738 0.70 13.95 44.41
N LYS A 739 0.74 15.28 44.56
CA LYS A 739 1.80 15.99 45.31
C LYS A 739 1.90 15.57 46.78
N GLU A 740 0.78 15.16 47.37
CA GLU A 740 0.68 14.65 48.74
C GLU A 740 1.11 13.17 48.84
N GLY A 741 1.30 12.50 47.70
CA GLY A 741 1.72 11.11 47.63
C GLY A 741 0.57 10.10 47.49
N ILE A 742 -0.64 10.54 47.16
CA ILE A 742 -1.77 9.64 46.90
C ILE A 742 -1.57 8.98 45.52
N GLN A 743 -1.63 7.65 45.48
CA GLN A 743 -1.58 6.89 44.22
C GLN A 743 -3.00 6.69 43.69
N CYS A 744 -3.22 7.08 42.44
CA CYS A 744 -4.50 7.05 41.76
C CYS A 744 -4.37 6.27 40.45
N LYS A 745 -5.40 5.49 40.10
CA LYS A 745 -5.52 4.89 38.77
C LYS A 745 -6.40 5.79 37.91
N VAL A 746 -5.98 6.13 36.70
CA VAL A 746 -6.84 6.80 35.73
C VAL A 746 -8.01 5.87 35.38
N TYR A 747 -9.25 6.36 35.54
CA TYR A 747 -10.43 5.50 35.50
C TYR A 747 -11.07 5.38 34.11
N ALA A 748 -10.92 6.40 33.27
CA ALA A 748 -11.47 6.48 31.91
C ALA A 748 -10.52 7.26 31.00
N THR A 749 -10.69 7.17 29.69
CA THR A 749 -9.91 7.94 28.72
C THR A 749 -10.36 9.40 28.60
N HIS A 750 -11.64 9.67 28.84
CA HIS A 750 -12.23 11.01 28.73
C HIS A 750 -12.28 11.70 30.10
N HIS A 751 -12.00 13.01 30.10
CA HIS A 751 -11.79 13.79 31.33
C HIS A 751 -12.41 15.20 31.23
N PRO A 752 -12.90 15.77 32.35
CA PRO A 752 -13.28 17.17 32.42
C PRO A 752 -12.09 18.09 32.19
N SER A 753 -12.36 19.29 31.69
CA SER A 753 -11.33 20.33 31.61
C SER A 753 -10.65 20.59 32.96
N GLY A 754 -9.31 20.48 32.98
CA GLY A 754 -8.46 20.74 34.15
C GLY A 754 -8.46 19.67 35.24
N ARG A 755 -9.12 18.53 35.03
CA ARG A 755 -9.23 17.44 36.02
C ARG A 755 -9.09 16.09 35.35
N VAL A 756 -8.49 15.13 36.04
CA VAL A 756 -8.34 13.75 35.53
C VAL A 756 -9.26 12.84 36.32
N ILE A 757 -10.14 12.11 35.64
CA ILE A 757 -11.01 11.13 36.30
C ILE A 757 -10.17 9.94 36.73
N ILE A 758 -10.23 9.66 38.02
CA ILE A 758 -9.36 8.70 38.68
C ILE A 758 -10.14 7.80 39.62
N LYS A 759 -9.47 6.78 40.13
CA LYS A 759 -9.87 6.00 41.30
C LYS A 759 -8.71 6.01 42.29
N PRO A 760 -8.87 6.56 43.51
CA PRO A 760 -7.82 6.49 44.52
C PRO A 760 -7.47 5.03 44.82
N LYS A 761 -6.18 4.73 44.97
CA LYS A 761 -5.69 3.36 45.13
C LYS A 761 -4.87 3.17 46.40
N TYR A 762 -3.92 4.06 46.68
CA TYR A 762 -3.15 4.05 47.92
C TYR A 762 -3.13 5.45 48.52
N ILE A 763 -3.68 5.58 49.73
CA ILE A 763 -3.76 6.85 50.47
C ILE A 763 -2.84 6.75 51.68
N PRO A 764 -1.79 7.57 51.79
CA PRO A 764 -0.92 7.61 52.97
C PRO A 764 -1.70 7.94 54.25
N GLU A 765 -1.45 7.17 55.31
CA GLU A 765 -2.13 7.30 56.60
C GLU A 765 -1.82 8.63 57.29
N ASP A 766 -0.61 9.16 57.10
CA ASP A 766 -0.14 10.45 57.64
C ASP A 766 -0.89 11.67 57.09
N LEU A 767 -1.70 11.50 56.04
CA LEU A 767 -2.52 12.57 55.46
C LEU A 767 -3.91 12.68 56.10
N LEU A 768 -4.33 11.72 56.93
CA LEU A 768 -5.64 11.74 57.56
C LEU A 768 -5.63 12.62 58.81
N GLN A 769 -6.59 13.54 58.92
CA GLN A 769 -6.74 14.46 60.04
C GLN A 769 -7.54 13.84 61.18
N GLY A 770 -7.30 14.31 62.42
CA GLY A 770 -8.22 14.12 63.54
C GLY A 770 -8.46 12.69 64.03
N GLY A 771 -7.56 11.74 63.74
CA GLY A 771 -7.73 10.33 64.12
C GLY A 771 -8.60 9.51 63.16
N ASP A 772 -8.91 10.05 61.99
CA ASP A 772 -9.64 9.35 60.94
C ASP A 772 -8.94 8.08 60.49
N SER A 773 -9.72 7.02 60.28
CA SER A 773 -9.23 5.74 59.78
C SER A 773 -10.30 5.11 58.91
N PHE A 774 -9.91 4.66 57.72
CA PHE A 774 -10.85 4.03 56.81
C PHE A 774 -11.33 2.67 57.34
N ARG A 775 -12.63 2.43 57.22
CA ARG A 775 -13.28 1.20 57.67
C ARG A 775 -13.09 0.08 56.65
N LYS A 776 -12.71 -1.11 57.15
CA LYS A 776 -12.53 -2.36 56.38
C LYS A 776 -11.53 -2.25 55.21
N LEU A 777 -10.68 -1.21 55.17
CA LEU A 777 -9.59 -1.10 54.22
C LEU A 777 -8.32 -1.76 54.75
N LYS A 778 -7.52 -2.35 53.84
CA LYS A 778 -6.24 -2.98 54.20
C LYS A 778 -5.14 -1.92 54.25
N LYS A 779 -4.38 -1.87 55.34
CA LYS A 779 -3.10 -1.14 55.42
C LYS A 779 -1.99 -1.93 54.73
N ARG A 780 -1.05 -1.22 54.10
CA ARG A 780 0.18 -1.76 53.52
C ARG A 780 1.34 -0.82 53.83
N PHE A 781 2.55 -1.36 53.90
CA PHE A 781 3.77 -0.56 53.92
C PHE A 781 4.33 -0.51 52.49
N LEU A 782 4.20 0.64 51.82
CA LEU A 782 4.64 0.86 50.44
C LEU A 782 5.29 2.24 50.36
N PHE A 783 6.34 2.38 49.54
CA PHE A 783 7.04 3.66 49.36
C PHE A 783 7.51 4.29 50.68
N GLN A 784 7.94 3.44 51.62
CA GLN A 784 8.38 3.82 52.97
C GLN A 784 7.31 4.48 53.84
N LYS A 785 6.01 4.36 53.48
CA LYS A 785 4.87 4.88 54.23
C LYS A 785 3.84 3.80 54.55
N SER A 786 3.12 3.99 55.66
CA SER A 786 1.87 3.27 55.91
C SER A 786 0.78 3.85 55.00
N VAL A 787 0.18 3.02 54.15
CA VAL A 787 -0.85 3.44 53.18
C VAL A 787 -2.08 2.55 53.29
N PHE A 788 -3.27 3.13 53.13
CA PHE A 788 -4.51 2.39 52.96
C PHE A 788 -4.75 2.06 51.49
N ARG A 789 -5.05 0.78 51.19
CA ARG A 789 -5.51 0.37 49.86
C ARG A 789 -6.98 0.69 49.69
N PHE A 790 -7.29 1.74 48.94
CA PHE A 790 -8.65 2.21 48.70
C PHE A 790 -9.37 1.39 47.64
N ASN A 791 -10.61 1.00 47.92
CA ASN A 791 -11.49 0.26 47.01
C ASN A 791 -12.98 0.53 47.30
N LEU A 792 -13.75 0.75 46.23
CA LEU A 792 -15.20 1.03 46.27
C LEU A 792 -16.07 -0.25 46.27
N PHE A 793 -15.47 -1.42 46.46
CA PHE A 793 -16.15 -2.72 46.38
C PHE A 793 -16.41 -3.31 47.77
N ASN A 794 -16.59 -2.46 48.78
CA ASN A 794 -16.99 -2.87 50.13
C ASN A 794 -18.51 -2.76 50.28
N ASP A 795 -19.06 -3.18 51.42
CA ASP A 795 -20.46 -2.93 51.74
C ASP A 795 -20.78 -1.43 51.66
N LYS A 796 -22.00 -1.13 51.22
CA LYS A 796 -22.49 0.21 50.90
C LYS A 796 -22.28 1.21 52.04
N ASP A 797 -22.50 0.79 53.28
CA ASP A 797 -22.33 1.64 54.45
C ASP A 797 -20.85 1.99 54.69
N SER A 798 -19.96 1.00 54.58
CA SER A 798 -18.52 1.24 54.66
C SER A 798 -18.02 2.12 53.50
N VAL A 799 -18.58 1.98 52.29
CA VAL A 799 -18.25 2.88 51.16
C VAL A 799 -18.71 4.30 51.46
N LYS A 800 -19.94 4.51 51.94
CA LYS A 800 -20.45 5.84 52.34
C LYS A 800 -19.60 6.49 53.41
N GLU A 801 -19.25 5.75 54.47
CA GLU A 801 -18.38 6.25 55.55
C GLU A 801 -16.98 6.61 55.04
N ASN A 802 -16.37 5.74 54.23
CA ASN A 802 -15.06 6.01 53.66
C ASN A 802 -15.08 7.20 52.68
N LEU A 803 -16.16 7.38 51.91
CA LEU A 803 -16.34 8.56 51.08
C LEU A 803 -16.46 9.84 51.91
N ALA A 804 -17.20 9.82 53.02
CA ALA A 804 -17.27 10.98 53.93
C ALA A 804 -15.89 11.35 54.50
N ILE A 805 -15.04 10.36 54.78
CA ILE A 805 -13.64 10.59 55.18
C ILE A 805 -12.85 11.23 54.03
N VAL A 806 -13.02 10.76 52.79
CA VAL A 806 -12.36 11.36 51.62
C VAL A 806 -12.86 12.78 51.36
N GLU A 807 -14.16 13.04 51.46
CA GLU A 807 -14.76 14.37 51.29
C GLU A 807 -14.23 15.36 52.32
N ARG A 808 -14.03 14.94 53.58
CA ARG A 808 -13.49 15.80 54.62
C ARG A 808 -11.98 16.05 54.49
N ASN A 809 -11.20 15.01 54.22
CA ASN A 809 -9.73 15.12 54.20
C ASN A 809 -9.17 15.55 52.84
N PHE A 810 -9.86 15.19 51.76
CA PHE A 810 -9.46 15.42 50.38
C PHE A 810 -10.64 15.91 49.51
N PRO A 811 -11.35 16.99 49.90
CA PRO A 811 -12.52 17.49 49.16
C PRO A 811 -12.22 17.74 47.68
N GLN A 812 -10.98 18.09 47.35
CA GLN A 812 -10.53 18.33 45.98
C GLN A 812 -10.64 17.09 45.06
N LEU A 813 -10.66 15.88 45.63
CA LEU A 813 -10.77 14.62 44.89
C LEU A 813 -12.21 14.28 44.46
N ILE A 814 -13.21 15.00 44.98
CA ILE A 814 -14.62 14.80 44.65
C ILE A 814 -15.07 15.94 43.73
N TYR A 815 -15.47 15.58 42.51
CA TYR A 815 -15.89 16.53 41.49
C TYR A 815 -17.35 16.32 41.11
N SER A 816 -18.20 17.26 41.51
CA SER A 816 -19.59 17.34 41.05
C SER A 816 -19.61 17.91 39.64
N CYS A 817 -19.90 17.08 38.64
CA CYS A 817 -19.90 17.45 37.24
C CYS A 817 -21.25 18.11 36.85
N PRO A 818 -21.25 19.39 36.43
CA PRO A 818 -22.47 20.08 36.03
C PRO A 818 -23.06 19.54 34.72
N HIS A 819 -22.22 19.03 33.82
CA HIS A 819 -22.64 18.46 32.55
C HIS A 819 -23.36 17.13 32.72
N HIS A 820 -22.84 16.26 33.59
CA HIS A 820 -23.42 14.94 33.84
C HIS A 820 -24.47 14.94 34.95
N GLN A 821 -24.54 16.01 35.76
CA GLN A 821 -25.33 16.06 37.00
C GLN A 821 -25.01 14.91 37.97
N GLN A 822 -23.77 14.41 37.94
CA GLN A 822 -23.23 13.34 38.80
C GLN A 822 -21.90 13.74 39.42
N TRP A 823 -21.50 13.07 40.50
CA TRP A 823 -20.16 13.23 41.08
C TRP A 823 -19.19 12.14 40.60
N PHE A 824 -17.92 12.51 40.45
CA PHE A 824 -16.82 11.63 40.06
C PHE A 824 -15.61 11.85 40.96
N PHE A 825 -14.77 10.82 41.10
CA PHE A 825 -13.42 11.01 41.60
C PHE A 825 -12.55 11.66 40.53
N ALA A 826 -11.99 12.82 40.84
CA ALA A 826 -11.14 13.54 39.91
C ALA A 826 -10.02 14.28 40.63
N VAL A 827 -8.79 14.17 40.13
CA VAL A 827 -7.65 14.94 40.63
C VAL A 827 -7.50 16.20 39.76
N PRO A 828 -7.43 17.40 40.35
CA PRO A 828 -7.01 18.60 39.60
C PRO A 828 -5.65 18.35 38.95
N GLU A 829 -5.48 18.71 37.68
CA GLU A 829 -4.19 18.51 36.99
C GLU A 829 -3.02 19.19 37.72
N SER A 830 -3.29 20.30 38.42
CA SER A 830 -2.33 21.02 39.26
C SER A 830 -1.78 20.20 40.42
N ASP A 831 -2.50 19.17 40.85
CA ASP A 831 -2.18 18.39 42.05
C ASP A 831 -1.47 17.08 41.69
N ILE A 832 -1.27 16.82 40.39
CA ILE A 832 -0.51 15.70 39.86
C ILE A 832 1.00 15.99 39.99
N ALA A 833 1.71 15.15 40.73
CA ALA A 833 3.18 15.19 40.80
C ALA A 833 3.82 14.38 39.67
N THR A 834 3.29 13.19 39.37
CA THR A 834 3.87 12.29 38.35
C THR A 834 2.78 11.44 37.72
N THR A 835 2.89 11.20 36.42
CA THR A 835 2.10 10.20 35.68
C THR A 835 3.05 9.12 35.17
N HIS A 836 2.75 7.87 35.49
CA HIS A 836 3.54 6.71 35.05
C HIS A 836 2.95 6.15 33.75
N ASP A 837 3.75 6.11 32.68
CA ASP A 837 3.34 5.61 31.37
C ASP A 837 3.43 4.06 31.30
N PRO A 838 2.30 3.36 31.11
CA PRO A 838 2.27 1.90 30.98
C PRO A 838 3.15 1.32 29.87
N ARG A 839 3.30 2.07 28.77
CA ARG A 839 4.09 1.63 27.59
C ARG A 839 5.58 1.75 27.88
N ALA A 840 5.97 2.83 28.56
CA ALA A 840 7.35 2.98 29.03
C ALA A 840 7.74 1.83 29.96
N GLY A 841 6.85 1.46 30.89
CA GLY A 841 7.04 0.31 31.77
C GLY A 841 7.26 -1.00 31.01
N LEU A 842 6.39 -1.31 30.04
CA LEU A 842 6.53 -2.52 29.24
C LEU A 842 7.84 -2.53 28.43
N ARG A 843 8.19 -1.41 27.77
CA ARG A 843 9.44 -1.30 27.01
C ARG A 843 10.68 -1.56 27.86
N GLN A 844 10.67 -1.15 29.13
CA GLN A 844 11.76 -1.46 30.05
C GLN A 844 11.77 -2.95 30.42
N LEU A 845 10.61 -3.53 30.74
CA LEU A 845 10.50 -4.97 31.03
C LEU A 845 11.01 -5.84 29.87
N MET A 846 10.70 -5.48 28.62
CA MET A 846 11.12 -6.23 27.44
C MET A 846 12.64 -6.23 27.21
N LYS A 847 13.38 -5.28 27.80
CA LYS A 847 14.85 -5.19 27.69
C LYS A 847 15.58 -6.03 28.75
N VAL A 848 14.88 -6.48 29.79
CA VAL A 848 15.50 -7.24 30.88
C VAL A 848 15.81 -8.66 30.40
N PRO A 849 17.04 -9.16 30.57
CA PRO A 849 17.39 -10.53 30.22
C PRO A 849 16.54 -11.58 30.96
N ASP A 850 16.25 -12.70 30.29
CA ASP A 850 15.48 -13.82 30.85
C ASP A 850 16.00 -14.32 32.20
N ALA A 851 17.32 -14.36 32.36
CA ALA A 851 17.97 -14.84 33.57
C ALA A 851 17.65 -13.97 34.80
N ASP A 852 17.37 -12.68 34.58
CA ASP A 852 17.16 -11.69 35.63
C ASP A 852 15.68 -11.50 35.97
N LEU A 853 14.77 -12.12 35.21
CA LEU A 853 13.34 -12.08 35.49
C LEU A 853 12.92 -13.14 36.51
N ASP A 854 12.18 -12.70 37.52
CA ASP A 854 11.46 -13.60 38.42
C ASP A 854 10.30 -14.33 37.67
N PRO A 855 9.73 -15.40 38.25
CA PRO A 855 8.68 -16.18 37.59
C PRO A 855 7.44 -15.37 37.19
N TYR A 856 7.04 -14.36 37.98
CA TYR A 856 5.88 -13.52 37.66
C TYR A 856 6.15 -12.62 36.45
N LEU A 857 7.35 -12.03 36.36
CA LEU A 857 7.74 -11.23 35.20
C LEU A 857 7.99 -12.08 33.95
N LYS A 858 8.47 -13.31 34.11
CA LYS A 858 8.54 -14.30 33.02
C LYS A 858 7.16 -14.62 32.46
N ALA A 859 6.18 -14.88 33.32
CA ALA A 859 4.79 -15.09 32.92
C ALA A 859 4.22 -13.85 32.20
N THR A 860 4.48 -12.65 32.75
CA THR A 860 4.08 -11.36 32.14
C THR A 860 4.63 -11.20 30.72
N ARG A 861 5.92 -11.43 30.52
CA ARG A 861 6.52 -11.32 29.18
C ARG A 861 6.07 -12.45 28.25
N GLY A 862 5.85 -13.65 28.78
CA GLY A 862 5.32 -14.78 28.02
C GLY A 862 3.96 -14.49 27.39
N ILE A 863 3.03 -13.93 28.17
CA ILE A 863 1.71 -13.56 27.63
C ILE A 863 1.79 -12.36 26.67
N ILE A 864 2.69 -11.39 26.90
CA ILE A 864 2.93 -10.30 25.94
C ILE A 864 3.45 -10.86 24.62
N ASN A 865 4.41 -11.78 24.63
CA ASN A 865 4.92 -12.43 23.42
C ASN A 865 3.83 -13.22 22.69
N LEU A 866 2.90 -13.84 23.43
CA LEU A 866 1.74 -14.49 22.82
C LEU A 866 0.84 -13.46 22.12
N ILE A 867 0.55 -12.34 22.78
CA ILE A 867 -0.25 -11.24 22.21
C ILE A 867 0.41 -10.63 20.96
N LEU A 868 1.74 -10.49 20.92
CA LEU A 868 2.45 -9.96 19.75
C LEU A 868 2.25 -10.81 18.48
N GLN A 869 1.93 -12.10 18.60
CA GLN A 869 1.61 -12.96 17.46
C GLN A 869 0.31 -12.57 16.75
N SER A 870 -0.52 -11.72 17.37
CA SER A 870 -1.70 -11.12 16.72
C SER A 870 -1.35 -10.06 15.67
N GLY A 871 -0.08 -9.64 15.57
CA GLY A 871 0.38 -8.59 14.64
C GLY A 871 0.20 -7.17 15.15
N VAL A 872 0.01 -6.98 16.47
CA VAL A 872 0.08 -5.66 17.13
C VAL A 872 1.53 -5.30 17.45
N SER A 873 1.87 -4.01 17.38
CA SER A 873 3.21 -3.53 17.75
C SER A 873 3.39 -3.49 19.26
N VAL A 874 4.62 -3.73 19.72
CA VAL A 874 5.01 -3.53 21.13
C VAL A 874 4.83 -2.07 21.59
N SER A 875 4.83 -1.10 20.68
CA SER A 875 4.57 0.32 20.97
C SER A 875 3.13 0.59 21.41
N ASP A 876 2.22 -0.31 21.05
CA ASP A 876 0.78 -0.20 21.31
C ASP A 876 0.34 -1.10 22.47
N LEU A 877 1.29 -1.63 23.23
CA LEU A 877 1.05 -2.46 24.41
C LEU A 877 1.60 -1.78 25.67
N GLY A 878 0.98 -2.06 26.82
CA GLY A 878 1.45 -1.58 28.11
C GLY A 878 1.15 -2.55 29.26
N ILE A 879 1.74 -2.29 30.42
CA ILE A 879 1.47 -2.98 31.69
C ILE A 879 1.06 -1.96 32.75
N SER A 880 0.15 -2.34 33.65
CA SER A 880 -0.40 -1.42 34.66
C SER A 880 -0.22 -1.93 36.10
N HIS A 881 -0.72 -1.13 37.05
CA HIS A 881 -0.81 -1.38 38.49
C HIS A 881 0.48 -1.91 39.13
N SER A 882 0.42 -3.11 39.73
CA SER A 882 1.49 -3.60 40.58
C SER A 882 2.71 -4.01 39.79
N THR A 883 2.53 -4.43 38.53
CA THR A 883 3.61 -4.69 37.60
C THR A 883 4.34 -3.39 37.27
N LEU A 884 3.61 -2.34 36.91
CA LEU A 884 4.18 -1.03 36.55
C LEU A 884 4.90 -0.36 37.73
N LEU A 885 4.37 -0.48 38.95
CA LEU A 885 4.98 0.06 40.17
C LEU A 885 6.09 -0.82 40.76
N GLY A 886 6.30 -2.03 40.23
CA GLY A 886 7.23 -3.00 40.79
C GLY A 886 6.87 -3.46 42.22
N ASN A 887 5.60 -3.34 42.63
CA ASN A 887 5.12 -3.73 43.97
C ASN A 887 4.16 -4.93 43.93
N TYR A 888 4.30 -5.76 42.90
CA TYR A 888 3.57 -7.01 42.76
C TYR A 888 4.01 -8.04 43.80
N THR A 889 3.13 -8.99 44.08
CA THR A 889 3.43 -10.13 44.93
C THR A 889 3.31 -11.40 44.08
N PRO A 890 4.42 -12.11 43.78
CA PRO A 890 4.39 -13.32 42.97
C PRO A 890 3.33 -14.32 43.46
N GLY A 891 2.54 -14.88 42.53
CA GLY A 891 1.45 -15.80 42.83
C GLY A 891 0.20 -15.18 43.50
N LYS A 892 0.17 -13.86 43.72
CA LYS A 892 -0.98 -13.14 44.29
C LYS A 892 -1.42 -11.91 43.49
N SER A 893 -0.52 -11.31 42.70
CA SER A 893 -0.82 -10.17 41.84
C SER A 893 -1.35 -10.62 40.49
N ASP A 894 -2.35 -9.90 39.99
CA ASP A 894 -2.86 -10.06 38.63
C ASP A 894 -1.89 -9.41 37.62
N ILE A 895 -1.88 -9.87 36.37
CA ILE A 895 -1.16 -9.28 35.24
C ILE A 895 -2.15 -8.41 34.46
N ASP A 896 -2.03 -7.08 34.58
CA ASP A 896 -2.89 -6.13 33.88
C ASP A 896 -2.23 -5.65 32.57
N ILE A 897 -2.77 -6.09 31.44
CA ILE A 897 -2.24 -5.80 30.10
C ILE A 897 -3.09 -4.73 29.41
N LEU A 898 -2.44 -3.70 28.88
CA LEU A 898 -3.08 -2.62 28.14
C LEU A 898 -2.82 -2.75 26.65
N ILE A 899 -3.85 -2.55 25.84
CA ILE A 899 -3.81 -2.51 24.39
C ILE A 899 -4.33 -1.14 23.97
N PHE A 900 -3.49 -0.35 23.31
CA PHE A 900 -3.83 0.98 22.87
C PHE A 900 -4.43 0.92 21.47
N GLY A 901 -5.66 1.44 21.33
CA GLY A 901 -6.42 1.48 20.07
C GLY A 901 -7.54 0.44 20.03
N VAL A 902 -8.73 0.87 19.57
CA VAL A 902 -9.93 0.03 19.44
C VAL A 902 -9.67 -1.17 18.52
N GLU A 903 -9.16 -0.92 17.32
CA GLU A 903 -8.87 -1.99 16.35
C GLU A 903 -7.78 -2.96 16.83
N ASN A 904 -6.78 -2.44 17.56
CA ASN A 904 -5.76 -3.28 18.18
C ASN A 904 -6.37 -4.18 19.26
N GLY A 905 -7.31 -3.66 20.05
CA GLY A 905 -8.09 -4.43 21.03
C GLY A 905 -8.79 -5.62 20.40
N TRP A 906 -9.55 -5.39 19.33
CA TRP A 906 -10.24 -6.47 18.60
C TRP A 906 -9.29 -7.49 17.98
N ARG A 907 -8.17 -7.03 17.40
CA ARG A 907 -7.14 -7.91 16.83
C ARG A 907 -6.60 -8.88 17.87
N VAL A 908 -6.29 -8.39 19.06
CA VAL A 908 -5.80 -9.24 20.16
C VAL A 908 -6.89 -10.16 20.68
N LEU A 909 -8.10 -9.68 20.95
CA LEU A 909 -9.18 -10.52 21.47
C LEU A 909 -9.52 -11.69 20.53
N ARG A 910 -9.61 -11.44 19.22
CA ARG A 910 -9.82 -12.49 18.20
C ARG A 910 -8.66 -13.48 18.14
N HIS A 911 -7.42 -13.00 18.24
CA HIS A 911 -6.25 -13.87 18.28
C HIS A 911 -6.26 -14.76 19.54
N MET A 912 -6.51 -14.17 20.70
CA MET A 912 -6.55 -14.87 21.98
C MET A 912 -7.68 -15.91 22.03
N GLU A 913 -8.78 -15.71 21.32
CA GLU A 913 -9.84 -16.72 21.17
C GLU A 913 -9.38 -17.98 20.45
N MET A 914 -8.44 -17.86 19.50
CA MET A 914 -7.98 -18.96 18.65
C MET A 914 -6.70 -19.62 19.14
N VAL A 915 -5.86 -18.89 19.87
CA VAL A 915 -4.52 -19.35 20.23
C VAL A 915 -4.56 -20.49 21.26
N GLN A 916 -3.80 -21.54 21.00
CA GLN A 916 -3.58 -22.63 21.95
C GLN A 916 -2.15 -22.54 22.48
N HIS A 917 -2.01 -22.41 23.81
CA HIS A 917 -0.71 -22.34 24.46
C HIS A 917 -0.75 -23.12 25.79
N PRO A 918 0.26 -23.95 26.11
CA PRO A 918 0.23 -24.84 27.28
C PRO A 918 0.14 -24.08 28.61
N LEU A 919 0.65 -22.85 28.66
CA LEU A 919 0.58 -22.00 29.86
C LEU A 919 -0.70 -21.15 29.93
N LEU A 920 -1.49 -21.07 28.86
CA LEU A 920 -2.71 -20.27 28.80
C LEU A 920 -3.92 -21.12 29.21
N LYS A 921 -4.68 -20.65 30.19
CA LYS A 921 -5.95 -21.27 30.61
C LYS A 921 -7.01 -20.20 30.85
N TRP A 922 -8.13 -20.28 30.13
CA TRP A 922 -9.28 -19.41 30.39
C TRP A 922 -9.98 -19.79 31.70
N LYS A 923 -10.56 -18.80 32.40
CA LYS A 923 -11.37 -19.03 33.61
C LYS A 923 -12.53 -19.98 33.30
N SER A 924 -12.69 -21.03 34.08
CA SER A 924 -13.75 -22.01 33.90
C SER A 924 -15.10 -21.51 34.41
N ARG A 925 -16.16 -22.27 34.16
CA ARG A 925 -17.48 -21.99 34.75
C ARG A 925 -17.41 -22.00 36.28
N GLU A 926 -16.65 -22.91 36.87
CA GLU A 926 -16.44 -23.01 38.32
C GLU A 926 -15.68 -21.81 38.88
N ASP A 927 -14.69 -21.29 38.13
CA ASP A 927 -13.97 -20.08 38.53
C ASP A 927 -14.90 -18.87 38.58
N TRP A 928 -15.77 -18.71 37.57
CA TRP A 928 -16.76 -17.64 37.53
C TRP A 928 -17.88 -17.81 38.57
N ALA A 929 -18.32 -19.04 38.84
CA ALA A 929 -19.28 -19.35 39.89
C ALA A 929 -18.74 -19.00 41.28
N ARG A 930 -17.45 -19.28 41.53
CA ARG A 930 -16.76 -18.87 42.76
C ARG A 930 -16.68 -17.35 42.85
N TYR A 931 -16.32 -16.69 41.76
CA TYR A 931 -16.26 -15.22 41.70
C TYR A 931 -17.62 -14.57 42.01
N TYR A 932 -18.71 -15.14 41.51
CA TYR A 932 -20.08 -14.71 41.79
C TYR A 932 -20.39 -14.73 43.29
N LYS A 933 -20.05 -15.83 43.97
CA LYS A 933 -20.27 -16.03 45.42
C LYS A 933 -19.41 -15.10 46.28
N ASP A 934 -18.13 -14.97 45.93
CA ASP A 934 -17.16 -14.21 46.74
C ASP A 934 -17.37 -12.68 46.68
N ARG A 935 -18.00 -12.17 45.61
CA ARG A 935 -18.10 -10.73 45.35
C ARG A 935 -19.51 -10.17 45.37
N VAL A 936 -20.54 -11.00 45.60
CA VAL A 936 -21.96 -10.60 45.62
C VAL A 936 -22.26 -9.70 44.41
N VAL A 937 -21.94 -10.20 43.22
CA VAL A 937 -21.73 -9.36 42.02
C VAL A 937 -23.02 -8.69 41.54
N SER A 938 -24.17 -9.29 41.80
CA SER A 938 -25.47 -8.68 41.52
C SER A 938 -26.59 -9.37 42.31
N LYS A 939 -27.65 -8.63 42.63
CA LYS A 939 -28.92 -9.18 43.12
C LYS A 939 -29.91 -9.51 41.98
N VAL A 940 -29.55 -9.19 40.74
CA VAL A 940 -30.44 -9.23 39.57
C VAL A 940 -30.17 -10.42 38.65
N PHE A 941 -28.95 -10.96 38.68
CA PHE A 941 -28.60 -12.18 37.96
C PHE A 941 -28.77 -13.42 38.84
N THR A 942 -29.15 -14.54 38.24
CA THR A 942 -28.85 -15.86 38.80
C THR A 942 -27.36 -16.20 38.63
N GLU A 943 -26.83 -17.12 39.43
CA GLU A 943 -25.45 -17.63 39.26
C GLU A 943 -25.23 -18.16 37.83
N GLU A 944 -26.24 -18.81 37.27
CA GLU A 944 -26.19 -19.38 35.92
C GLU A 944 -26.14 -18.31 34.83
N GLU A 945 -27.01 -17.29 34.89
CA GLU A 945 -26.97 -16.17 33.95
C GLU A 945 -25.64 -15.40 34.04
N TYR A 946 -25.12 -15.21 35.25
CA TYR A 946 -23.82 -14.57 35.44
C TYR A 946 -22.70 -15.38 34.81
N VAL A 947 -22.61 -16.68 35.11
CA VAL A 947 -21.59 -17.58 34.55
C VAL A 947 -21.71 -17.67 33.03
N HIS A 948 -22.92 -17.76 32.49
CA HIS A 948 -23.15 -17.78 31.05
C HIS A 948 -22.53 -16.54 30.38
N ASN A 949 -22.84 -15.36 30.90
CA ASN A 949 -22.32 -14.10 30.34
C ASN A 949 -20.80 -13.99 30.49
N MET A 950 -20.24 -14.35 31.65
CA MET A 950 -18.81 -14.16 31.92
C MET A 950 -17.90 -15.14 31.16
N VAL A 951 -18.34 -16.39 30.93
CA VAL A 951 -17.53 -17.40 30.22
C VAL A 951 -17.32 -17.04 28.74
N ARG A 952 -18.24 -16.24 28.18
CA ARG A 952 -18.17 -15.72 26.81
C ARG A 952 -17.11 -14.62 26.66
N LYS A 953 -16.66 -14.02 27.77
CA LYS A 953 -15.65 -12.96 27.77
C LYS A 953 -14.27 -13.61 27.70
N ARG A 954 -13.44 -13.15 26.77
CA ARG A 954 -12.09 -13.66 26.50
C ARG A 954 -11.03 -12.60 26.80
N ASP A 955 -11.29 -11.82 27.83
CA ASP A 955 -10.44 -10.74 28.35
C ASP A 955 -9.76 -11.09 29.68
N ASP A 956 -10.08 -12.24 30.29
CA ASP A 956 -9.59 -12.67 31.61
C ASP A 956 -9.22 -14.16 31.63
N GLY A 957 -8.03 -14.51 32.11
CA GLY A 957 -7.59 -15.90 32.22
C GLY A 957 -6.43 -16.11 33.20
N PHE A 958 -5.76 -17.24 33.06
CA PHE A 958 -4.52 -17.60 33.74
C PHE A 958 -3.41 -17.80 32.72
N PHE A 959 -2.23 -17.26 32.99
CA PHE A 959 -1.02 -17.53 32.23
C PHE A 959 0.09 -17.93 33.20
N ASP A 960 0.57 -19.17 33.05
CA ASP A 960 1.57 -19.77 33.95
C ASP A 960 1.15 -19.66 35.44
N GLY A 961 -0.12 -19.97 35.71
CA GLY A 961 -0.73 -19.90 37.05
C GLY A 961 -1.09 -18.51 37.57
N ASN A 962 -0.67 -17.42 36.90
CA ASN A 962 -1.00 -16.05 37.28
C ASN A 962 -2.27 -15.58 36.58
N VAL A 963 -3.18 -14.91 37.29
CA VAL A 963 -4.37 -14.30 36.68
C VAL A 963 -3.92 -13.15 35.78
N PHE A 964 -4.46 -13.07 34.56
CA PHE A 964 -4.28 -11.90 33.69
C PHE A 964 -5.62 -11.31 33.26
N SER A 965 -5.60 -10.00 32.99
CA SER A 965 -6.71 -9.22 32.45
C SER A 965 -6.23 -8.36 31.28
N ILE A 966 -7.01 -8.30 30.22
CA ILE A 966 -6.78 -7.47 29.04
C ILE A 966 -7.62 -6.20 29.15
N PHE A 967 -7.01 -5.05 28.88
CA PHE A 967 -7.63 -3.73 28.90
C PHE A 967 -7.41 -3.04 27.56
N VAL A 968 -8.48 -2.65 26.89
CA VAL A 968 -8.39 -1.85 25.66
C VAL A 968 -8.54 -0.38 26.03
N VAL A 969 -7.62 0.45 25.55
CA VAL A 969 -7.58 1.89 25.80
C VAL A 969 -7.87 2.61 24.50
N GLU A 970 -8.90 3.44 24.51
CA GLU A 970 -9.22 4.29 23.37
C GLU A 970 -8.10 5.29 23.09
N MET A 971 -7.76 5.45 21.82
CA MET A 971 -6.71 6.33 21.32
C MET A 971 -7.36 7.51 20.62
N GLY A 972 -7.07 8.73 21.08
CA GLY A 972 -7.78 9.94 20.64
C GLY A 972 -9.22 10.01 21.18
N THR A 973 -9.98 10.99 20.69
CA THR A 973 -11.41 11.08 20.97
C THR A 973 -12.14 10.59 19.72
N ALA A 974 -12.71 9.38 19.71
CA ALA A 974 -13.45 8.91 18.53
C ALA A 974 -14.83 9.58 18.38
N GLY A 975 -15.01 10.77 19.00
CA GLY A 975 -16.19 11.64 18.88
C GLY A 975 -17.49 11.10 19.46
N TRP A 976 -17.52 9.85 19.92
CA TRP A 976 -18.76 9.21 20.39
C TRP A 976 -19.14 9.62 21.83
N TYR A 977 -18.17 9.96 22.68
CA TYR A 977 -18.39 10.34 24.09
C TYR A 977 -17.81 11.72 24.40
N GLY A 978 -18.66 12.75 24.48
CA GLY A 978 -18.23 14.11 24.85
C GLY A 978 -18.39 14.36 26.33
N TRP A 979 -17.30 14.71 27.04
CA TRP A 979 -17.41 15.07 28.48
C TRP A 979 -18.26 16.34 28.71
N GLU A 980 -18.26 17.23 27.72
CA GLU A 980 -19.01 18.49 27.75
C GLU A 980 -20.47 18.34 27.28
N ASP A 981 -20.87 17.14 26.82
CA ASP A 981 -22.26 16.86 26.51
C ASP A 981 -23.11 17.09 27.76
N LYS A 982 -24.27 17.73 27.60
CA LYS A 982 -25.20 17.92 28.71
C LYS A 982 -26.04 16.65 28.86
N HIS A 983 -25.87 15.95 29.97
CA HIS A 983 -26.68 14.79 30.34
C HIS A 983 -27.73 15.22 31.34
N GLU A 984 -28.99 15.12 30.93
CA GLU A 984 -30.14 15.37 31.78
C GLU A 984 -30.72 14.03 32.25
N PRO A 985 -30.56 13.66 33.54
CA PRO A 985 -31.10 12.42 34.07
C PRO A 985 -32.63 12.49 34.13
N LEU A 986 -33.30 11.48 33.56
CA LEU A 986 -34.76 11.42 33.48
C LEU A 986 -35.36 10.46 34.50
N ALA A 987 -35.01 9.16 34.41
CA ALA A 987 -35.55 8.11 35.28
C ALA A 987 -34.68 6.85 35.21
N THR A 988 -34.75 5.99 36.23
CA THR A 988 -34.27 4.61 36.11
C THR A 988 -35.28 3.79 35.31
N VAL A 989 -34.84 3.15 34.24
CA VAL A 989 -35.70 2.39 33.32
C VAL A 989 -35.13 1.02 33.01
N THR A 990 -36.01 0.10 32.60
CA THR A 990 -35.61 -1.18 31.98
C THR A 990 -35.86 -1.11 30.47
N VAL A 991 -34.84 -1.46 29.68
CA VAL A 991 -34.85 -1.37 28.21
C VAL A 991 -34.54 -2.73 27.62
N GLN A 992 -35.30 -3.12 26.60
CA GLN A 992 -34.94 -4.21 25.71
C GLN A 992 -34.62 -3.67 24.31
N GLY A 993 -33.66 -4.29 23.63
CA GLY A 993 -33.29 -3.90 22.26
C GLY A 993 -32.41 -4.94 21.58
N VAL A 994 -32.05 -4.69 20.33
CA VAL A 994 -31.11 -5.52 19.56
C VAL A 994 -29.81 -4.75 19.37
N VAL A 995 -28.68 -5.36 19.71
CA VAL A 995 -27.36 -4.75 19.52
C VAL A 995 -27.06 -4.63 18.04
N ARG A 996 -26.86 -3.40 17.56
CA ARG A 996 -26.42 -3.08 16.19
C ARG A 996 -24.92 -2.81 16.13
N ASP A 997 -24.37 -2.24 17.19
CA ASP A 997 -22.96 -1.86 17.24
C ASP A 997 -22.42 -2.21 18.62
N TYR A 998 -21.31 -2.95 18.63
CA TYR A 998 -20.59 -3.31 19.85
C TYR A 998 -19.10 -3.00 19.74
N ASN A 999 -18.67 -2.20 18.76
CA ASN A 999 -17.25 -1.95 18.48
C ASN A 999 -16.52 -1.32 19.68
N TYR A 1000 -17.22 -0.52 20.48
CA TYR A 1000 -16.69 0.14 21.68
C TYR A 1000 -17.00 -0.64 22.98
N SER A 1001 -17.54 -1.86 22.88
CA SER A 1001 -17.96 -2.68 24.05
C SER A 1001 -16.82 -3.23 24.90
N HIS A 1002 -15.57 -3.17 24.43
CA HIS A 1002 -14.37 -3.56 25.18
C HIS A 1002 -13.66 -2.39 25.91
N LEU A 1003 -14.20 -1.17 25.84
CA LEU A 1003 -13.61 0.05 26.43
C LEU A 1003 -14.25 0.45 27.77
N ARG A 1004 -13.74 1.52 28.40
CA ARG A 1004 -14.39 2.18 29.54
C ARG A 1004 -14.18 3.72 29.57
N PRO A 1005 -15.26 4.53 29.53
CA PRO A 1005 -16.61 4.10 29.23
C PRO A 1005 -16.66 3.40 27.86
N GLY A 1006 -17.61 2.49 27.71
CA GLY A 1006 -17.89 1.83 26.43
C GLY A 1006 -19.39 1.86 26.16
N TYR A 1007 -19.81 1.44 24.98
CA TYR A 1007 -21.24 1.39 24.67
C TYR A 1007 -21.63 0.22 23.77
N TYR A 1008 -22.94 -0.03 23.73
CA TYR A 1008 -23.64 -0.84 22.74
C TYR A 1008 -24.64 0.04 22.02
N GLY A 1009 -24.50 0.22 20.71
CA GLY A 1009 -25.52 0.84 19.88
C GLY A 1009 -26.67 -0.13 19.72
N ILE A 1010 -27.89 0.31 20.00
CA ILE A 1010 -29.07 -0.56 19.98
C ILE A 1010 -30.10 -0.07 18.96
N THR A 1011 -30.89 -1.00 18.46
CA THR A 1011 -32.05 -0.73 17.59
C THR A 1011 -33.26 -1.48 18.13
N ASN A 1012 -34.45 -1.10 17.65
CA ASN A 1012 -35.72 -1.66 18.12
C ASN A 1012 -35.85 -1.60 19.65
N SER A 1013 -35.32 -0.53 20.26
CA SER A 1013 -35.38 -0.32 21.69
C SER A 1013 -36.83 -0.17 22.15
N ARG A 1014 -37.18 -0.80 23.26
CA ARG A 1014 -38.46 -0.62 23.97
C ARG A 1014 -38.21 -0.41 25.45
N ILE A 1015 -38.89 0.57 26.04
CA ILE A 1015 -38.90 0.76 27.48
C ILE A 1015 -39.95 -0.16 28.06
N MET A 1016 -39.51 -1.08 28.92
CA MET A 1016 -40.37 -2.07 29.55
C MET A 1016 -41.03 -1.54 30.82
N ASP A 1017 -40.32 -0.67 31.55
CA ASP A 1017 -40.78 -0.10 32.81
C ASP A 1017 -40.04 1.21 33.14
N GLY A 1018 -40.69 2.11 33.88
CA GLY A 1018 -40.08 3.27 34.52
C GLY A 1018 -40.19 4.62 33.79
N TYR A 1019 -40.56 4.66 32.50
CA TYR A 1019 -40.71 5.92 31.75
C TYR A 1019 -41.60 5.77 30.50
N GLN A 1020 -42.02 6.89 29.92
CA GLN A 1020 -42.73 6.91 28.62
C GLN A 1020 -41.81 6.47 27.48
N GLU A 1021 -42.37 5.83 26.45
CA GLU A 1021 -41.59 5.29 25.33
C GLU A 1021 -40.85 6.40 24.57
N VAL A 1022 -39.53 6.27 24.46
CA VAL A 1022 -38.65 7.15 23.70
C VAL A 1022 -37.59 6.32 22.96
N PRO A 1023 -37.12 6.75 21.78
CA PRO A 1023 -36.06 6.05 21.08
C PRO A 1023 -34.74 6.15 21.85
N ILE A 1024 -34.13 5.01 22.15
CA ILE A 1024 -32.85 4.92 22.84
C ILE A 1024 -31.78 4.50 21.83
N GLU A 1025 -30.78 5.35 21.64
CA GLU A 1025 -29.74 5.14 20.62
C GLU A 1025 -28.68 4.12 21.08
N ARG A 1026 -28.36 4.12 22.37
CA ARG A 1026 -27.26 3.32 22.92
C ARG A 1026 -27.38 3.06 24.42
N ILE A 1027 -26.68 2.02 24.87
CA ILE A 1027 -26.42 1.69 26.27
C ILE A 1027 -24.95 1.99 26.56
N VAL A 1028 -24.66 2.99 27.38
CA VAL A 1028 -23.31 3.37 27.81
C VAL A 1028 -23.02 2.77 29.17
N PHE A 1029 -21.82 2.22 29.36
CA PHE A 1029 -21.40 1.66 30.64
C PHE A 1029 -20.06 2.24 31.11
N TRP A 1030 -19.97 2.46 32.42
CA TRP A 1030 -18.80 3.02 33.10
C TRP A 1030 -18.01 1.99 33.92
N SER A 1031 -18.51 0.76 33.99
CA SER A 1031 -17.93 -0.31 34.81
C SER A 1031 -17.60 -1.55 33.98
N ARG A 1032 -16.41 -2.13 34.19
CA ARG A 1032 -15.89 -3.26 33.39
C ARG A 1032 -16.77 -4.52 33.37
N PRO A 1033 -17.52 -4.89 34.42
CA PRO A 1033 -18.41 -6.04 34.35
C PRO A 1033 -19.40 -5.97 33.17
N PHE A 1034 -19.75 -4.78 32.70
CA PHE A 1034 -20.65 -4.56 31.56
C PHE A 1034 -19.97 -4.54 30.18
N ALA A 1035 -18.64 -4.53 30.12
CA ALA A 1035 -17.89 -4.68 28.87
C ALA A 1035 -18.13 -6.06 28.24
N LEU A 1036 -18.08 -6.23 26.92
CA LEU A 1036 -18.18 -7.51 26.20
C LEU A 1036 -19.36 -8.44 26.60
N GLN A 1037 -20.46 -7.91 27.14
CA GLN A 1037 -21.63 -8.70 27.58
C GLN A 1037 -22.50 -9.19 26.43
N ALA A 1038 -22.55 -8.45 25.33
CA ALA A 1038 -23.38 -8.76 24.17
C ALA A 1038 -22.62 -8.54 22.85
N LYS A 1039 -23.06 -9.22 21.81
CA LYS A 1039 -22.53 -9.15 20.44
C LYS A 1039 -23.58 -8.57 19.49
N GLU A 1040 -23.14 -8.13 18.33
CA GLU A 1040 -24.04 -7.70 17.25
C GLU A 1040 -25.10 -8.77 16.93
N GLY A 1041 -26.35 -8.33 16.76
CA GLY A 1041 -27.51 -9.18 16.51
C GLY A 1041 -28.17 -9.77 17.76
N GLU A 1042 -27.51 -9.76 18.92
CA GLU A 1042 -28.12 -10.30 20.15
C GLU A 1042 -29.17 -9.35 20.73
N ARG A 1043 -30.23 -9.95 21.28
CA ARG A 1043 -31.22 -9.23 22.10
C ARG A 1043 -30.63 -8.99 23.48
N VAL A 1044 -30.79 -7.77 23.98
CA VAL A 1044 -30.31 -7.38 25.32
C VAL A 1044 -31.43 -6.82 26.15
N GLU A 1045 -31.30 -7.02 27.46
CA GLU A 1045 -32.08 -6.33 28.48
C GLU A 1045 -31.11 -5.61 29.43
N ALA A 1046 -31.40 -4.34 29.70
CA ALA A 1046 -30.59 -3.52 30.58
C ALA A 1046 -31.46 -2.62 31.46
N CYS A 1047 -31.05 -2.47 32.72
CA CYS A 1047 -31.64 -1.51 33.65
C CYS A 1047 -30.58 -0.48 34.03
N GLY A 1048 -30.93 0.79 33.91
CA GLY A 1048 -30.00 1.91 34.12
C GLY A 1048 -30.69 3.26 34.17
N LEU A 1049 -29.90 4.33 34.24
CA LEU A 1049 -30.39 5.70 34.18
C LEU A 1049 -30.64 6.10 32.73
N LEU A 1050 -31.88 6.41 32.40
CA LEU A 1050 -32.22 7.08 31.16
C LEU A 1050 -31.78 8.53 31.24
N GLU A 1051 -30.98 8.97 30.27
CA GLU A 1051 -30.53 10.34 30.15
C GLU A 1051 -30.89 10.90 28.77
N LYS A 1052 -31.34 12.15 28.75
CA LYS A 1052 -31.37 12.95 27.52
C LYS A 1052 -30.00 13.61 27.37
N VAL A 1053 -29.33 13.34 26.26
CA VAL A 1053 -28.02 13.91 25.94
C VAL A 1053 -28.20 15.03 24.94
N THR A 1054 -27.62 16.19 25.25
CA THR A 1054 -27.54 17.33 24.35
C THR A 1054 -26.07 17.66 24.09
N THR A 1055 -25.61 17.41 22.87
CA THR A 1055 -24.23 17.71 22.47
C THR A 1055 -23.99 19.22 22.38
N PRO A 1056 -22.74 19.71 22.48
CA PRO A 1056 -22.41 21.13 22.30
C PRO A 1056 -22.89 21.73 20.96
N LYS A 1057 -23.07 20.89 19.93
CA LYS A 1057 -23.58 21.28 18.61
C LYS A 1057 -25.12 21.25 18.51
N GLY A 1058 -25.83 20.98 19.60
CA GLY A 1058 -27.29 21.01 19.66
C GLY A 1058 -28.01 19.72 19.25
N ARG A 1059 -27.28 18.63 18.93
CA ARG A 1059 -27.91 17.31 18.70
C ARG A 1059 -28.45 16.75 20.01
N GLU A 1060 -29.70 16.32 20.01
CA GLU A 1060 -30.37 15.68 21.15
C GLU A 1060 -30.69 14.20 20.85
N PHE A 1061 -30.47 13.32 21.83
CA PHE A 1061 -30.85 11.91 21.77
C PHE A 1061 -30.97 11.32 23.18
N HIS A 1062 -31.55 10.12 23.31
CA HIS A 1062 -31.62 9.41 24.59
C HIS A 1062 -30.64 8.24 24.62
N GLN A 1063 -30.03 8.02 25.79
CA GLN A 1063 -29.18 6.87 26.06
C GLN A 1063 -29.52 6.29 27.43
N LEU A 1064 -29.24 5.00 27.59
CA LEU A 1064 -29.24 4.35 28.90
C LEU A 1064 -27.81 4.34 29.44
N VAL A 1065 -27.59 4.75 30.69
CA VAL A 1065 -26.28 4.68 31.35
C VAL A 1065 -26.30 3.73 32.53
N ILE A 1066 -25.26 2.89 32.63
CA ILE A 1066 -25.07 1.94 33.74
C ILE A 1066 -23.66 2.08 34.34
N GLY A 1067 -23.57 1.97 35.66
CA GLY A 1067 -22.32 1.86 36.39
C GLY A 1067 -21.57 3.17 36.65
N TYR A 1068 -22.27 4.31 36.75
CA TYR A 1068 -21.66 5.57 37.20
C TYR A 1068 -21.02 5.43 38.60
N MET A 1069 -20.07 6.30 38.96
CA MET A 1069 -19.40 6.22 40.27
C MET A 1069 -20.32 6.46 41.47
N ASN A 1070 -21.38 7.26 41.29
CA ASN A 1070 -22.40 7.49 42.30
C ASN A 1070 -23.19 6.23 42.67
N THR A 1071 -23.21 5.21 41.80
CA THR A 1071 -24.02 4.00 42.01
C THR A 1071 -23.45 3.10 43.10
N TYR A 1072 -22.18 3.31 43.49
CA TYR A 1072 -21.60 2.66 44.66
C TYR A 1072 -22.23 3.08 46.00
N THR A 1073 -22.98 4.20 46.04
CA THR A 1073 -23.60 4.70 47.28
C THR A 1073 -25.11 4.89 47.21
N ASN A 1074 -25.70 4.96 46.01
CA ASN A 1074 -27.15 5.13 45.84
C ASN A 1074 -27.88 3.78 45.73
N GLU A 1075 -29.22 3.79 45.77
CA GLU A 1075 -30.05 2.57 45.62
C GLU A 1075 -30.18 2.11 44.17
N GLN A 1076 -29.98 3.02 43.21
CA GLN A 1076 -30.00 2.72 41.78
C GLN A 1076 -28.97 1.64 41.42
N GLY A 1077 -27.75 1.70 41.97
CA GLY A 1077 -26.70 0.72 41.68
C GLY A 1077 -27.04 -0.73 41.99
N GLU A 1078 -28.00 -0.97 42.89
CA GLU A 1078 -28.46 -2.33 43.20
C GLU A 1078 -29.42 -2.90 42.13
N LYS A 1079 -29.94 -2.03 41.26
CA LYS A 1079 -30.88 -2.38 40.17
C LYS A 1079 -30.20 -2.45 38.80
N GLU A 1080 -28.97 -1.95 38.65
CA GLU A 1080 -28.31 -1.86 37.35
C GLU A 1080 -27.84 -3.23 36.85
N TYR A 1081 -28.15 -3.53 35.59
CA TYR A 1081 -27.65 -4.72 34.89
C TYR A 1081 -27.64 -4.53 33.38
N LEU A 1082 -26.87 -5.37 32.69
CA LEU A 1082 -26.91 -5.56 31.25
C LEU A 1082 -26.69 -7.05 30.98
N LYS A 1083 -27.64 -7.68 30.30
CA LYS A 1083 -27.57 -9.09 29.93
C LYS A 1083 -28.02 -9.33 28.50
N ALA A 1084 -27.34 -10.23 27.81
CA ALA A 1084 -27.88 -10.84 26.61
C ALA A 1084 -29.04 -11.76 27.01
N LEU A 1085 -30.16 -11.65 26.31
CA LEU A 1085 -31.30 -12.53 26.48
C LEU A 1085 -30.98 -13.86 25.79
N LEU A 1086 -31.21 -14.96 26.51
CA LEU A 1086 -31.12 -16.31 25.95
C LEU A 1086 -32.42 -16.53 25.17
N ASP A 1087 -32.35 -16.51 23.85
CA ASP A 1087 -33.44 -17.00 23.00
C ASP A 1087 -33.43 -18.54 22.94
#